data_AF-M0ZLQ4-F1
#
_entry.id   AF-M0ZLQ4-F1
#
_cell.length_a   1.000
_cell.length_b   1.000
_cell.length_c   1.000
_cell.angle_alpha   90.00
_cell.angle_beta   90.00
_cell.angle_gamma   90.00
#
_symmetry.space_group_name_H-M   'P 1'
#
loop_
_entity.id
_entity.type
_entity.pdbx_description
1 polymer ?
#
loop_
_entity_poly.entity_id
_entity_poly.type
_entity_poly.pdbx_seq_one_letter_code
_entity_poly.pdbx_strand_id
1 'polypeptide(L)'
;MATITLLFFLLLQLITATISTTPPPYNATVFVLLNCGAQSATTDDTDRRWDTDTHFPNFLPSNFTSISTTATASEQDPSVNRVPYTTGARIMRSQFTYTFRVTPGTIFLRLYFYPANYSGFDKAESFFSVTANHLTLLSNFSAFLTVSASSRKQVQKEYVINVDETQILKLTFSPSPNSYAFVNGIEILSMPTDLYIHGDVKLAGNTNPYNINNSTALETLYRLNVGGYFVGSTEDTGMYRVWDSDDAFVVGYGYQTPHFDDASITYTPKTPAYTAPTIVYTTSRTMANYSPGLDWEFPLNSGFYYLFRLHFCEIQPEVKEINDRSFSISIGNQTAEREADVIQWSEGWRIPVYKDYVVNVRNQDGEQNVTLALSPNPNSAYQNAILNGLEIFKLNDSNGNLSVPNPEFFFPNNSPPNNNNKRSSSHIIAVITAVAVISGIALLSILCFLIFRRWKRGKELHTSVTKSSWIPLSITSNSTQRTGGSGSSALPSDLCRHFLLEEIKTATCNFDEKFVIGYGGFGNVYKGYIDNGATIVAVKRLNPSSKQGVREFETEIHMLSKLRHVHLVSLIGYCDDNSEMILVYDYMSHGTLRDHLYKTDNAPLPWKKRLEICIGAAKGLHYLHTGIRSLNSILLFTLVPY
;
A
#
# COMPACT_ATOMS: atom_id res chain seq x y z
N MET A 1 59.20 10.56 15.64
CA MET A 1 58.54 9.26 15.94
C MET A 1 57.04 9.44 16.12
N ALA A 2 56.53 9.87 17.29
CA ALA A 2 55.10 9.93 17.59
C ALA A 2 54.21 10.69 16.56
N THR A 3 54.72 11.77 15.99
CA THR A 3 54.02 12.57 14.95
C THR A 3 53.89 11.84 13.61
N ILE A 4 54.85 10.98 13.25
CA ILE A 4 54.85 10.23 11.99
C ILE A 4 53.88 9.04 12.10
N THR A 5 53.85 8.36 13.25
CA THR A 5 52.86 7.30 13.53
C THR A 5 51.42 7.83 13.56
N LEU A 6 51.20 9.05 14.09
CA LEU A 6 49.87 9.67 14.07
C LEU A 6 49.44 10.03 12.64
N LEU A 7 50.36 10.58 11.82
CA LEU A 7 50.09 10.87 10.41
C LEU A 7 49.81 9.59 9.61
N PHE A 8 50.53 8.50 9.90
CA PHE A 8 50.30 7.19 9.28
C PHE A 8 48.96 6.58 9.70
N PHE A 9 48.54 6.73 10.95
CA PHE A 9 47.20 6.31 11.41
C PHE A 9 46.08 7.12 10.74
N LEU A 10 46.27 8.44 10.60
CA LEU A 10 45.33 9.30 9.86
C LEU A 10 45.29 8.94 8.37
N LEU A 11 46.44 8.68 7.73
CA LEU A 11 46.46 8.19 6.34
C LEU A 11 45.77 6.83 6.21
N LEU A 12 45.96 5.92 7.17
CA LEU A 12 45.32 4.60 7.17
C LEU A 12 43.80 4.75 7.32
N GLN A 13 43.31 5.67 8.16
CA GLN A 13 41.89 5.98 8.26
C GLN A 13 41.31 6.69 7.03
N LEU A 14 42.12 7.51 6.33
CA LEU A 14 41.77 8.07 5.02
C LEU A 14 41.76 7.02 3.89
N ILE A 15 42.48 5.90 4.03
CA ILE A 15 42.45 4.77 3.10
C ILE A 15 41.27 3.82 3.42
N THR A 16 40.86 3.70 4.68
CA THR A 16 39.62 2.98 5.06
C THR A 16 38.35 3.81 4.93
N ALA A 17 38.44 5.07 4.48
CA ALA A 17 37.30 5.81 3.96
C ALA A 17 36.91 5.25 2.58
N THR A 18 36.48 3.99 2.55
CA THR A 18 35.73 3.46 1.41
C THR A 18 34.52 4.35 1.24
N ILE A 19 34.54 5.16 0.16
CA ILE A 19 33.35 5.84 -0.33
C ILE A 19 32.27 4.77 -0.38
N SER A 20 31.15 5.00 0.31
CA SER A 20 29.96 4.14 0.21
C SER A 20 29.35 4.37 -1.17
N THR A 21 30.04 3.88 -2.20
CA THR A 21 29.53 3.84 -3.56
C THR A 21 28.37 2.88 -3.55
N THR A 22 27.15 3.42 -3.68
CA THR A 22 25.99 2.63 -4.07
C THR A 22 26.42 1.75 -5.25
N PRO A 23 26.35 0.41 -5.13
CA PRO A 23 26.84 -0.46 -6.19
C PRO A 23 26.15 -0.12 -7.51
N PRO A 24 26.89 -0.16 -8.64
CA PRO A 24 26.31 0.25 -9.91
C PRO A 24 25.09 -0.61 -10.24
N PRO A 25 24.02 -0.04 -10.82
CA PRO A 25 22.86 -0.80 -11.26
C PRO A 25 23.29 -1.87 -12.26
N TYR A 26 22.56 -2.99 -12.32
CA TYR A 26 22.84 -4.05 -13.27
C TYR A 26 22.73 -3.51 -14.70
N ASN A 27 23.76 -3.75 -15.52
CA ASN A 27 23.77 -3.33 -16.90
C ASN A 27 23.36 -4.50 -17.80
N ALA A 28 22.16 -4.41 -18.37
CA ALA A 28 21.60 -5.45 -19.22
C ALA A 28 22.32 -5.55 -20.57
N THR A 29 22.71 -6.78 -20.95
CA THR A 29 23.29 -7.09 -22.26
C THR A 29 22.27 -7.03 -23.39
N VAL A 30 21.00 -7.29 -23.08
CA VAL A 30 19.85 -7.14 -23.98
C VAL A 30 18.86 -6.18 -23.34
N PHE A 31 18.54 -5.11 -24.06
CA PHE A 31 17.49 -4.17 -23.68
C PHE A 31 16.75 -3.73 -24.94
N VAL A 32 15.46 -4.07 -25.02
CA VAL A 32 14.59 -3.80 -26.17
C VAL A 32 13.28 -3.23 -25.65
N LEU A 33 12.92 -2.02 -26.11
CA LEU A 33 11.66 -1.34 -25.82
C LEU A 33 10.91 -1.06 -27.13
N LEU A 34 9.85 -1.82 -27.41
CA LEU A 34 9.04 -1.65 -28.62
C LEU A 34 7.68 -1.01 -28.31
N ASN A 35 7.41 0.13 -28.94
CA ASN A 35 6.12 0.79 -29.00
C ASN A 35 5.37 0.25 -30.24
N CYS A 36 4.48 -0.70 -30.04
CA CYS A 36 3.89 -1.50 -31.11
C CYS A 36 2.83 -0.71 -31.89
N GLY A 37 3.04 -0.56 -33.19
CA GLY A 37 2.14 0.21 -34.06
C GLY A 37 2.22 1.73 -33.92
N ALA A 38 3.19 2.27 -33.16
CA ALA A 38 3.48 3.70 -33.15
C ALA A 38 4.14 4.17 -34.47
N GLN A 39 3.91 5.43 -34.84
CA GLN A 39 4.43 6.03 -36.08
C GLN A 39 5.89 6.50 -35.99
N SER A 40 6.37 6.80 -34.78
CA SER A 40 7.73 7.26 -34.52
C SER A 40 8.19 6.80 -33.13
N ALA A 41 9.50 6.71 -32.91
CA ALA A 41 10.06 6.46 -31.59
C ALA A 41 9.73 7.62 -30.62
N THR A 42 9.49 7.30 -29.36
CA THR A 42 9.06 8.24 -28.31
C THR A 42 9.65 7.86 -26.95
N THR A 43 9.95 8.83 -26.11
CA THR A 43 10.25 8.57 -24.69
C THR A 43 8.97 8.38 -23.88
N ASP A 44 9.02 7.53 -22.86
CA ASP A 44 7.98 7.44 -21.83
C ASP A 44 8.17 8.49 -20.72
N ASP A 45 7.24 8.52 -19.76
CA ASP A 45 7.26 9.45 -18.62
C ASP A 45 8.45 9.20 -17.66
N THR A 46 9.24 8.13 -17.89
CA THR A 46 10.47 7.77 -17.17
C THR A 46 11.75 8.03 -17.98
N ASP A 47 11.65 8.82 -19.07
CA ASP A 47 12.71 9.15 -20.03
C ASP A 47 13.35 7.93 -20.75
N ARG A 48 12.68 6.77 -20.73
CA ARG A 48 13.13 5.60 -21.48
C ARG A 48 12.64 5.71 -22.92
N ARG A 49 13.55 5.60 -23.89
CA ARG A 49 13.21 5.63 -25.32
C ARG A 49 12.60 4.30 -25.77
N TRP A 50 11.39 4.35 -26.30
CA TRP A 50 10.74 3.25 -26.98
C TRP A 50 10.81 3.45 -28.50
N ASP A 51 11.31 2.44 -29.21
CA ASP A 51 11.39 2.44 -30.68
C ASP A 51 10.15 1.80 -31.31
N THR A 52 9.87 2.10 -32.58
CA THR A 52 8.73 1.47 -33.28
C THR A 52 9.07 0.03 -33.67
N ASP A 53 8.07 -0.84 -33.58
CA ASP A 53 8.19 -2.22 -34.05
C ASP A 53 8.45 -2.35 -35.57
N THR A 54 8.14 -1.30 -36.34
CA THR A 54 8.44 -1.17 -37.78
C THR A 54 9.86 -0.74 -38.11
N HIS A 55 10.59 -0.13 -37.17
CA HIS A 55 11.96 0.36 -37.41
C HIS A 55 12.97 -0.80 -37.56
N PHE A 56 12.66 -1.95 -36.98
CA PHE A 56 13.50 -3.15 -36.97
C PHE A 56 12.85 -4.28 -37.78
N PRO A 57 12.99 -4.30 -39.12
CA PRO A 57 12.30 -5.26 -39.99
C PRO A 57 12.68 -6.73 -39.72
N ASN A 58 13.77 -6.99 -38.99
CA ASN A 58 14.19 -8.34 -38.59
C ASN A 58 13.30 -8.97 -37.50
N PHE A 59 12.50 -8.18 -36.77
CA PHE A 59 11.62 -8.72 -35.71
C PHE A 59 10.24 -9.13 -36.22
N LEU A 60 9.79 -8.53 -37.33
CA LEU A 60 8.47 -8.76 -37.92
C LEU A 60 8.51 -9.93 -38.92
N PRO A 61 7.40 -10.69 -39.07
CA PRO A 61 7.30 -11.71 -40.13
C PRO A 61 7.22 -11.03 -41.51
N SER A 62 7.72 -11.68 -42.57
CA SER A 62 7.83 -11.08 -43.91
C SER A 62 6.49 -10.64 -44.53
N ASN A 63 5.37 -11.18 -44.05
CA ASN A 63 4.00 -10.85 -44.47
C ASN A 63 3.27 -9.92 -43.48
N PHE A 64 3.94 -9.27 -42.53
CA PHE A 64 3.31 -8.52 -41.43
C PHE A 64 2.24 -7.51 -41.86
N THR A 65 2.37 -6.92 -43.06
CA THR A 65 1.45 -5.93 -43.63
C THR A 65 0.10 -6.49 -44.08
N SER A 66 -0.02 -7.80 -44.31
CA SER A 66 -1.31 -8.45 -44.65
C SER A 66 -2.00 -9.10 -43.46
N ILE A 67 -1.25 -9.47 -42.42
CA ILE A 67 -1.77 -10.16 -41.22
C ILE A 67 -1.99 -9.24 -40.01
N SER A 68 -1.45 -8.02 -40.04
CA SER A 68 -1.59 -7.03 -38.96
C SER A 68 -1.87 -5.63 -39.48
N THR A 69 -2.49 -4.83 -38.62
CA THR A 69 -2.77 -3.40 -38.83
C THR A 69 -2.32 -2.61 -37.60
N THR A 70 -2.13 -1.31 -37.75
CA THR A 70 -1.71 -0.42 -36.64
C THR A 70 -2.79 0.64 -36.41
N ALA A 71 -3.18 0.84 -35.16
CA ALA A 71 -4.22 1.81 -34.79
C ALA A 71 -3.87 2.52 -33.49
N THR A 72 -4.39 3.73 -33.32
CA THR A 72 -4.34 4.50 -32.06
C THR A 72 -5.60 4.26 -31.26
N ALA A 73 -5.52 4.34 -29.94
CA ALA A 73 -6.70 4.26 -29.08
C ALA A 73 -7.67 5.41 -29.38
N SER A 74 -8.97 5.09 -29.54
CA SER A 74 -10.01 6.08 -29.87
C SER A 74 -10.44 6.90 -28.65
N GLU A 75 -10.23 6.35 -27.47
CA GLU A 75 -10.46 6.98 -26.16
C GLU A 75 -9.12 7.04 -25.43
N GLN A 76 -8.86 8.13 -24.71
CA GLN A 76 -7.65 8.31 -23.90
C GLN A 76 -8.08 8.65 -22.47
N ASP A 77 -7.81 7.74 -21.54
CA ASP A 77 -8.02 7.96 -20.10
C ASP A 77 -6.80 8.73 -19.54
N PRO A 78 -6.96 9.91 -18.90
CA PRO A 78 -5.84 10.68 -18.36
C PRO A 78 -5.02 9.97 -17.27
N SER A 79 -5.50 8.84 -16.73
CA SER A 79 -4.79 8.01 -15.75
C SER A 79 -3.92 6.91 -16.36
N VAL A 80 -3.89 6.78 -17.70
CA VAL A 80 -3.09 5.78 -18.43
C VAL A 80 -1.82 6.43 -18.97
N ASN A 81 -0.67 5.79 -18.74
CA ASN A 81 0.62 6.32 -19.22
C ASN A 81 0.62 6.41 -20.75
N ARG A 82 1.17 7.49 -21.31
CA ARG A 82 1.03 7.74 -22.75
C ARG A 82 1.75 6.70 -23.61
N VAL A 83 2.96 6.33 -23.19
CA VAL A 83 3.83 5.35 -23.85
C VAL A 83 3.97 4.12 -22.93
N PRO A 84 3.91 2.88 -23.45
CA PRO A 84 3.57 2.51 -24.83
C PRO A 84 2.05 2.46 -25.11
N TYR A 85 1.20 2.71 -24.12
CA TYR A 85 -0.22 2.32 -24.14
C TYR A 85 -1.13 3.08 -25.12
N THR A 86 -1.03 4.40 -25.22
CA THR A 86 -1.97 5.21 -26.03
C THR A 86 -1.40 5.65 -27.37
N THR A 87 -0.07 5.59 -27.54
CA THR A 87 0.64 5.96 -28.78
C THR A 87 0.38 5.05 -29.97
N GLY A 88 0.02 3.79 -29.73
CA GLY A 88 -0.28 2.83 -30.78
C GLY A 88 -0.62 1.46 -30.22
N ALA A 89 -1.25 0.65 -31.06
CA ALA A 89 -1.35 -0.80 -30.92
C ALA A 89 -1.08 -1.46 -32.28
N ARG A 90 -0.38 -2.59 -32.27
CA ARG A 90 -0.45 -3.54 -33.39
C ARG A 90 -1.61 -4.49 -33.14
N ILE A 91 -2.48 -4.64 -34.13
CA ILE A 91 -3.68 -5.47 -34.11
C ILE A 91 -3.52 -6.58 -35.16
N MET A 92 -3.74 -7.83 -34.76
CA MET A 92 -3.56 -9.02 -35.58
C MET A 92 -4.87 -9.79 -35.72
N ARG A 93 -5.28 -10.06 -36.98
CA ARG A 93 -6.48 -10.85 -37.31
C ARG A 93 -6.19 -12.32 -37.58
N SER A 94 -4.91 -12.68 -37.67
CA SER A 94 -4.43 -14.05 -37.79
C SER A 94 -3.17 -14.23 -36.93
N GLN A 95 -2.68 -15.47 -36.83
CA GLN A 95 -1.44 -15.76 -36.11
C GLN A 95 -0.28 -14.86 -36.56
N PHE A 96 0.44 -14.31 -35.60
CA PHE A 96 1.54 -13.36 -35.81
C PHE A 96 2.70 -13.67 -34.87
N THR A 97 3.91 -13.82 -35.40
CA THR A 97 5.10 -14.16 -34.60
C THR A 97 6.17 -13.08 -34.72
N TYR A 98 6.49 -12.43 -33.61
CA TYR A 98 7.73 -11.66 -33.48
C TYR A 98 8.91 -12.62 -33.26
N THR A 99 10.06 -12.32 -33.86
CA THR A 99 11.29 -13.11 -33.69
C THR A 99 12.43 -12.22 -33.21
N PHE A 100 12.82 -12.36 -31.96
CA PHE A 100 13.92 -11.61 -31.35
C PHE A 100 15.20 -12.45 -31.30
N ARG A 101 16.35 -11.82 -31.58
CA ARG A 101 17.67 -12.39 -31.29
C ARG A 101 18.14 -11.83 -29.96
N VAL A 102 18.43 -12.70 -29.01
CA VAL A 102 18.80 -12.36 -27.62
C VAL A 102 19.98 -13.20 -27.17
N THR A 103 20.74 -12.75 -26.17
CA THR A 103 21.79 -13.57 -25.56
C THR A 103 21.16 -14.79 -24.85
N PRO A 104 21.85 -15.95 -24.79
CA PRO A 104 21.37 -17.08 -24.00
C PRO A 104 21.27 -16.72 -22.51
N GLY A 105 20.37 -17.39 -21.80
CA GLY A 105 20.13 -17.18 -20.38
C GLY A 105 18.77 -16.53 -20.10
N THR A 106 18.61 -15.99 -18.90
CA THR A 106 17.30 -15.58 -18.38
C THR A 106 16.99 -14.12 -18.68
N ILE A 107 15.75 -13.87 -19.09
CA ILE A 107 15.25 -12.54 -19.47
C ILE A 107 13.92 -12.24 -18.75
N PHE A 108 13.67 -10.96 -18.50
CA PHE A 108 12.34 -10.43 -18.32
C PHE A 108 11.70 -10.20 -19.70
N LEU A 109 10.46 -10.66 -19.84
CA LEU A 109 9.56 -10.33 -20.95
C LEU A 109 8.34 -9.63 -20.38
N ARG A 110 8.14 -8.35 -20.73
CA ARG A 110 6.99 -7.54 -20.30
C ARG A 110 6.09 -7.22 -21.48
N LEU A 111 4.80 -7.54 -21.36
CA LEU A 111 3.77 -7.30 -22.37
C LEU A 111 2.79 -6.23 -21.88
N TYR A 112 2.53 -5.23 -22.73
CA TYR A 112 1.75 -4.05 -22.39
C TYR A 112 0.45 -4.02 -23.20
N PHE A 113 -0.69 -3.94 -22.51
CA PHE A 113 -2.02 -3.94 -23.11
C PHE A 113 -2.89 -2.81 -22.53
N TYR A 114 -3.50 -2.03 -23.42
CA TYR A 114 -4.52 -1.04 -23.11
C TYR A 114 -5.81 -1.39 -23.87
N PRO A 115 -6.84 -1.94 -23.21
CA PRO A 115 -8.09 -2.33 -23.85
C PRO A 115 -8.99 -1.11 -24.13
N ALA A 116 -8.66 -0.40 -25.19
CA ALA A 116 -9.46 0.68 -25.76
C ALA A 116 -10.13 0.23 -27.07
N ASN A 117 -11.09 1.00 -27.57
CA ASN A 117 -11.60 0.80 -28.93
C ASN A 117 -10.57 1.34 -29.92
N TYR A 118 -10.22 0.56 -30.94
CA TYR A 118 -9.22 0.92 -31.94
C TYR A 118 -9.88 0.92 -33.31
N SER A 119 -10.04 2.08 -33.96
CA SER A 119 -10.48 2.25 -35.37
C SER A 119 -11.20 1.05 -36.03
N GLY A 120 -12.41 0.71 -35.58
CA GLY A 120 -13.22 -0.39 -36.13
C GLY A 120 -13.05 -1.77 -35.47
N PHE A 121 -12.42 -1.82 -34.30
CA PHE A 121 -12.27 -2.99 -33.42
C PHE A 121 -12.78 -2.64 -32.02
N ASP A 122 -13.73 -3.42 -31.49
CA ASP A 122 -14.26 -3.24 -30.12
C ASP A 122 -13.35 -3.95 -29.11
N LYS A 123 -13.02 -3.29 -27.99
CA LYS A 123 -12.22 -3.87 -26.90
C LYS A 123 -12.80 -5.16 -26.32
N ALA A 124 -14.13 -5.32 -26.34
CA ALA A 124 -14.81 -6.50 -25.81
C ALA A 124 -14.69 -7.73 -26.73
N GLU A 125 -14.37 -7.55 -28.01
CA GLU A 125 -14.22 -8.65 -28.97
C GLU A 125 -12.83 -9.32 -28.92
N SER A 126 -11.87 -8.76 -28.18
CA SER A 126 -10.48 -9.26 -28.15
C SER A 126 -10.29 -10.42 -27.16
N PHE A 127 -9.96 -11.58 -27.74
CA PHE A 127 -9.63 -12.84 -27.08
C PHE A 127 -8.49 -13.51 -27.87
N PHE A 128 -7.37 -13.79 -27.21
CA PHE A 128 -6.20 -14.37 -27.88
C PHE A 128 -5.30 -15.14 -26.93
N SER A 129 -4.44 -15.99 -27.50
CA SER A 129 -3.37 -16.67 -26.79
C SER A 129 -2.01 -16.07 -27.16
N VAL A 130 -1.06 -16.12 -26.23
CA VAL A 130 0.33 -15.69 -26.45
C VAL A 130 1.27 -16.80 -26.02
N THR A 131 2.15 -17.22 -26.92
CA THR A 131 3.21 -18.21 -26.63
C THR A 131 4.60 -17.61 -26.82
N ALA A 132 5.52 -17.98 -25.93
CA ALA A 132 6.94 -17.67 -26.01
C ALA A 132 7.73 -18.98 -26.21
N ASN A 133 8.27 -19.19 -27.40
CA ASN A 133 8.82 -20.48 -27.84
C ASN A 133 7.80 -21.62 -27.64
N HIS A 134 8.00 -22.47 -26.62
CA HIS A 134 7.11 -23.59 -26.28
C HIS A 134 6.17 -23.29 -25.10
N LEU A 135 6.36 -22.16 -24.41
CA LEU A 135 5.62 -21.77 -23.22
C LEU A 135 4.33 -21.05 -23.61
N THR A 136 3.21 -21.38 -22.95
CA THR A 136 1.94 -20.67 -23.10
C THR A 136 1.82 -19.63 -22.00
N LEU A 137 1.99 -18.35 -22.33
CA LEU A 137 1.97 -17.23 -21.38
C LEU A 137 0.54 -16.78 -21.08
N LEU A 138 -0.30 -16.75 -22.12
CA LEU A 138 -1.70 -16.34 -22.08
C LEU A 138 -2.51 -17.27 -22.98
N SER A 139 -3.74 -17.59 -22.57
CA SER A 139 -4.66 -18.44 -23.35
C SER A 139 -6.07 -17.91 -23.24
N ASN A 140 -6.73 -17.70 -24.39
CA ASN A 140 -8.07 -17.09 -24.48
C ASN A 140 -8.21 -15.78 -23.66
N PHE A 141 -7.12 -15.00 -23.55
CA PHE A 141 -7.01 -13.84 -22.68
C PHE A 141 -7.78 -12.64 -23.26
N SER A 142 -8.53 -11.96 -22.38
CA SER A 142 -9.15 -10.68 -22.65
C SER A 142 -8.63 -9.62 -21.68
N ALA A 143 -7.86 -8.67 -22.23
CA ALA A 143 -7.40 -7.50 -21.50
C ALA A 143 -8.58 -6.66 -20.98
N PHE A 144 -9.70 -6.60 -21.72
CA PHE A 144 -10.89 -5.85 -21.31
C PHE A 144 -11.55 -6.44 -20.05
N LEU A 145 -11.73 -7.76 -19.98
CA LEU A 145 -12.25 -8.41 -18.78
C LEU A 145 -11.30 -8.23 -17.59
N THR A 146 -9.99 -8.32 -17.84
CA THR A 146 -8.94 -8.18 -16.81
C THR A 146 -8.92 -6.77 -16.19
N VAL A 147 -9.01 -5.69 -16.97
CA VAL A 147 -9.11 -4.33 -16.39
C VAL A 147 -10.47 -4.07 -15.75
N SER A 148 -11.53 -4.72 -16.22
CA SER A 148 -12.89 -4.48 -15.70
C SER A 148 -13.14 -5.13 -14.35
N ALA A 149 -12.44 -6.23 -14.05
CA ALA A 149 -12.39 -6.83 -12.71
C ALA A 149 -11.39 -6.13 -11.77
N SER A 150 -10.63 -5.14 -12.27
CA SER A 150 -9.59 -4.43 -11.54
C SER A 150 -9.94 -2.95 -11.34
N SER A 151 -9.20 -2.28 -10.46
CA SER A 151 -9.18 -0.80 -10.38
C SER A 151 -8.25 -0.17 -11.43
N ARG A 152 -7.38 -0.97 -12.07
CA ARG A 152 -6.39 -0.55 -13.08
C ARG A 152 -7.04 -0.34 -14.46
N LYS A 153 -6.53 0.62 -15.24
CA LYS A 153 -7.00 0.93 -16.62
C LYS A 153 -6.15 0.31 -17.74
N GLN A 154 -5.00 -0.24 -17.37
CA GLN A 154 -4.03 -0.86 -18.27
C GLN A 154 -3.54 -2.18 -17.66
N VAL A 155 -3.08 -3.11 -18.49
CA VAL A 155 -2.49 -4.39 -18.06
C VAL A 155 -1.03 -4.43 -18.47
N GLN A 156 -0.16 -4.73 -17.51
CA GLN A 156 1.21 -5.16 -17.75
C GLN A 156 1.31 -6.61 -17.26
N LYS A 157 1.87 -7.49 -18.08
CA LYS A 157 2.23 -8.86 -17.71
C LYS A 157 3.75 -8.99 -17.75
N GLU A 158 4.37 -9.41 -16.66
CA GLU A 158 5.82 -9.64 -16.57
C GLU A 158 6.08 -11.13 -16.41
N TYR A 159 6.97 -11.66 -17.24
CA TYR A 159 7.41 -13.05 -17.22
C TYR A 159 8.92 -13.14 -17.09
N VAL A 160 9.39 -14.12 -16.32
CA VAL A 160 10.77 -14.60 -16.31
C VAL A 160 10.83 -15.85 -17.18
N ILE A 161 11.62 -15.81 -18.24
CA ILE A 161 11.82 -16.95 -19.14
C ILE A 161 13.31 -17.16 -19.41
N ASN A 162 13.73 -18.42 -19.47
CA ASN A 162 15.05 -18.78 -19.96
C ASN A 162 15.04 -18.91 -21.49
N VAL A 163 16.06 -18.39 -22.17
CA VAL A 163 16.25 -18.57 -23.60
C VAL A 163 17.48 -19.44 -23.84
N ASP A 164 17.24 -20.54 -24.54
CA ASP A 164 18.24 -21.57 -24.86
C ASP A 164 19.36 -21.03 -25.78
N GLU A 165 20.42 -21.83 -25.96
CA GLU A 165 21.58 -21.52 -26.83
C GLU A 165 21.22 -21.17 -28.29
N THR A 166 19.98 -21.44 -28.72
CA THR A 166 19.46 -21.02 -30.03
C THR A 166 19.40 -19.49 -30.20
N GLN A 167 19.49 -18.71 -29.11
CA GLN A 167 19.48 -17.23 -29.10
C GLN A 167 18.23 -16.60 -29.72
N ILE A 168 17.14 -17.37 -29.87
CA ILE A 168 15.92 -16.94 -30.54
C ILE A 168 14.73 -17.03 -29.59
N LEU A 169 14.07 -15.90 -29.38
CA LEU A 169 12.77 -15.80 -28.73
C LEU A 169 11.69 -15.56 -29.81
N LYS A 170 10.79 -16.54 -30.00
CA LYS A 170 9.60 -16.43 -30.84
C LYS A 170 8.40 -16.11 -29.96
N LEU A 171 7.87 -14.90 -30.09
CA LEU A 171 6.67 -14.46 -29.38
C LEU A 171 5.48 -14.47 -30.35
N THR A 172 4.59 -15.44 -30.20
CA THR A 172 3.45 -15.66 -31.11
C THR A 172 2.14 -15.24 -30.48
N PHE A 173 1.41 -14.37 -31.16
CA PHE A 173 0.05 -13.96 -30.85
C PHE A 173 -0.92 -14.72 -31.75
N SER A 174 -1.88 -15.42 -31.15
CA SER A 174 -2.87 -16.26 -31.84
C SER A 174 -4.28 -15.84 -31.44
N PRO A 175 -5.01 -15.10 -32.30
CA PRO A 175 -6.41 -14.73 -32.05
C PRO A 175 -7.32 -15.95 -31.92
N SER A 176 -8.33 -15.86 -31.05
CA SER A 176 -9.44 -16.82 -31.01
C SER A 176 -10.31 -16.71 -32.29
N PRO A 177 -11.10 -17.73 -32.66
CA PRO A 177 -12.00 -17.66 -33.81
C PRO A 177 -12.95 -16.45 -33.74
N ASN A 178 -13.09 -15.73 -34.86
CA ASN A 178 -13.86 -14.47 -34.96
C ASN A 178 -13.40 -13.34 -34.01
N SER A 179 -12.15 -13.39 -33.53
CA SER A 179 -11.56 -12.39 -32.65
C SER A 179 -10.29 -11.76 -33.25
N TYR A 180 -9.61 -10.91 -32.48
CA TYR A 180 -8.32 -10.31 -32.82
C TYR A 180 -7.41 -10.26 -31.59
N ALA A 181 -6.10 -10.38 -31.83
CA ALA A 181 -5.06 -10.11 -30.84
C ALA A 181 -4.57 -8.67 -30.99
N PHE A 182 -4.06 -8.09 -29.90
CA PHE A 182 -3.35 -6.81 -29.97
C PHE A 182 -2.24 -6.73 -28.94
N VAL A 183 -1.29 -5.82 -29.16
CA VAL A 183 -0.25 -5.45 -28.19
C VAL A 183 0.13 -3.98 -28.39
N ASN A 184 0.31 -3.26 -27.28
CA ASN A 184 0.72 -1.85 -27.28
C ASN A 184 2.23 -1.70 -27.12
N GLY A 185 2.85 -2.57 -26.32
CA GLY A 185 4.30 -2.59 -26.19
C GLY A 185 4.86 -3.93 -25.75
N ILE A 186 6.12 -4.14 -26.08
CA ILE A 186 6.92 -5.31 -25.70
C ILE A 186 8.25 -4.79 -25.15
N GLU A 187 8.59 -5.18 -23.93
CA GLU A 187 9.89 -4.92 -23.33
C GLU A 187 10.60 -6.26 -23.07
N ILE A 188 11.85 -6.37 -23.52
CA ILE A 188 12.72 -7.53 -23.30
C ILE A 188 14.02 -7.03 -22.68
N LEU A 189 14.40 -7.64 -21.57
CA LEU A 189 15.51 -7.22 -20.74
C LEU A 189 16.26 -8.46 -20.22
N SER A 190 17.56 -8.57 -20.47
CA SER A 190 18.41 -9.60 -19.85
C SER A 190 18.57 -9.38 -18.35
N MET A 191 18.73 -10.45 -17.58
CA MET A 191 19.08 -10.38 -16.16
C MET A 191 20.12 -11.46 -15.79
N PRO A 192 20.71 -11.42 -14.57
CA PRO A 192 21.59 -12.49 -14.10
C PRO A 192 20.88 -13.85 -14.09
N THR A 193 21.53 -14.89 -14.62
CA THR A 193 20.93 -16.23 -14.79
C THR A 193 20.41 -16.82 -13.48
N ASP A 194 21.25 -16.74 -12.45
CA ASP A 194 21.04 -17.44 -11.19
C ASP A 194 20.16 -16.60 -10.22
N LEU A 195 19.60 -15.46 -10.67
CA LEU A 195 18.81 -14.58 -9.82
C LEU A 195 17.50 -15.25 -9.39
N TYR A 196 16.80 -15.95 -10.28
CA TYR A 196 15.54 -16.64 -9.96
C TYR A 196 15.59 -18.14 -10.26
N ILE A 197 16.32 -18.57 -11.29
CA ILE A 197 16.45 -19.99 -11.68
C ILE A 197 17.76 -20.53 -11.10
N HIS A 198 17.70 -21.23 -9.96
CA HIS A 198 18.88 -21.61 -9.18
C HIS A 198 18.79 -23.00 -8.51
N GLY A 199 17.93 -23.89 -9.01
CA GLY A 199 17.87 -25.28 -8.59
C GLY A 199 16.87 -25.55 -7.45
N ASP A 200 17.32 -26.21 -6.39
CA ASP A 200 16.45 -26.76 -5.35
C ASP A 200 15.97 -25.71 -4.34
N VAL A 201 14.66 -25.47 -4.32
CA VAL A 201 13.96 -24.51 -3.45
C VAL A 201 13.08 -25.26 -2.45
N LYS A 202 12.93 -24.73 -1.23
CA LYS A 202 12.17 -25.40 -0.16
C LYS A 202 10.67 -25.39 -0.47
N LEU A 203 10.02 -26.56 -0.46
CA LEU A 203 8.57 -26.69 -0.64
C LEU A 203 7.86 -26.63 0.71
N ALA A 204 6.99 -25.63 0.91
CA ALA A 204 6.24 -25.44 2.15
C ALA A 204 5.42 -26.69 2.51
N GLY A 205 5.48 -27.12 3.77
CA GLY A 205 4.81 -28.33 4.24
C GLY A 205 5.41 -29.68 3.78
N ASN A 206 6.53 -29.68 3.05
CA ASN A 206 7.20 -30.90 2.56
C ASN A 206 8.69 -30.91 2.97
N THR A 207 9.29 -32.10 3.04
CA THR A 207 10.74 -32.29 3.27
C THR A 207 11.53 -32.27 1.97
N ASN A 208 10.92 -32.66 0.85
CA ASN A 208 11.59 -32.71 -0.45
C ASN A 208 11.54 -31.32 -1.11
N PRO A 209 12.65 -30.81 -1.65
CA PRO A 209 12.65 -29.53 -2.36
C PRO A 209 11.89 -29.62 -3.69
N TYR A 210 11.48 -28.46 -4.19
CA TYR A 210 11.01 -28.25 -5.55
C TYR A 210 12.16 -27.75 -6.41
N ASN A 211 12.42 -28.39 -7.55
CA ASN A 211 13.53 -28.02 -8.44
C ASN A 211 13.07 -26.99 -9.49
N ILE A 212 13.59 -25.76 -9.39
CA ILE A 212 13.43 -24.70 -10.40
C ILE A 212 14.63 -24.75 -11.34
N ASN A 213 14.38 -25.09 -12.61
CA ASN A 213 15.41 -25.26 -13.63
C ASN A 213 15.08 -24.48 -14.90
N ASN A 214 15.90 -24.61 -15.94
CA ASN A 214 15.82 -23.81 -17.16
C ASN A 214 14.53 -24.01 -18.00
N SER A 215 13.70 -25.03 -17.73
CA SER A 215 12.36 -25.14 -18.33
C SER A 215 11.26 -24.49 -17.48
N THR A 216 11.58 -24.03 -16.27
CA THR A 216 10.65 -23.31 -15.41
C THR A 216 10.56 -21.84 -15.85
N ALA A 217 9.36 -21.42 -16.23
CA ALA A 217 8.99 -20.05 -16.50
C ALA A 217 8.13 -19.49 -15.36
N LEU A 218 8.31 -18.21 -15.05
CA LEU A 218 7.61 -17.55 -13.95
C LEU A 218 6.76 -16.39 -14.49
N GLU A 219 5.58 -16.16 -13.94
CA GLU A 219 4.82 -14.91 -14.08
C GLU A 219 4.88 -14.14 -12.77
N THR A 220 5.35 -12.89 -12.80
CA THR A 220 5.36 -12.02 -11.62
C THR A 220 3.94 -11.55 -11.31
N LEU A 221 3.45 -11.85 -10.10
CA LEU A 221 2.12 -11.40 -9.65
C LEU A 221 2.22 -10.22 -8.68
N TYR A 222 3.12 -10.30 -7.70
CA TYR A 222 3.33 -9.27 -6.69
C TYR A 222 4.83 -9.02 -6.50
N ARG A 223 5.19 -7.76 -6.31
CA ARG A 223 6.54 -7.31 -5.95
C ARG A 223 6.38 -6.11 -5.02
N LEU A 224 6.71 -6.30 -3.74
CA LEU A 224 6.32 -5.40 -2.66
C LEU A 224 7.54 -4.91 -1.87
N ASN A 225 7.58 -3.61 -1.65
CA ASN A 225 8.48 -2.97 -0.69
C ASN A 225 7.78 -2.96 0.69
N VAL A 226 8.19 -3.85 1.61
CA VAL A 226 7.42 -4.14 2.82
C VAL A 226 7.73 -3.10 3.91
N GLY A 227 6.68 -2.41 4.37
CA GLY A 227 6.79 -1.27 5.28
C GLY A 227 7.43 -0.04 4.64
N GLY A 228 7.56 -0.01 3.31
CA GLY A 228 8.14 1.08 2.54
C GLY A 228 7.18 1.67 1.51
N TYR A 229 7.61 2.73 0.84
CA TYR A 229 6.83 3.37 -0.22
C TYR A 229 7.05 2.69 -1.58
N PHE A 230 6.17 3.03 -2.53
CA PHE A 230 6.30 2.66 -3.94
C PHE A 230 7.69 3.05 -4.49
N VAL A 231 8.31 2.14 -5.24
CA VAL A 231 9.61 2.33 -5.91
C VAL A 231 9.39 2.28 -7.42
N GLY A 232 9.74 3.35 -8.12
CA GLY A 232 9.61 3.47 -9.56
C GLY A 232 10.60 2.58 -10.32
N SER A 233 10.31 2.28 -11.59
CA SER A 233 11.17 1.45 -12.44
C SER A 233 12.58 2.05 -12.63
N THR A 234 12.72 3.38 -12.65
CA THR A 234 14.03 4.06 -12.73
C THR A 234 14.82 4.07 -11.43
N GLU A 235 14.18 3.74 -10.31
CA GLU A 235 14.80 3.61 -8.99
C GLU A 235 15.21 2.15 -8.69
N ASP A 236 14.84 1.21 -9.58
CA ASP A 236 15.32 -0.17 -9.52
C ASP A 236 16.78 -0.30 -9.93
N THR A 237 17.39 -1.40 -9.53
CA THR A 237 18.82 -1.70 -9.70
C THR A 237 19.17 -2.16 -11.12
N GLY A 238 18.70 -1.43 -12.13
CA GLY A 238 18.98 -1.67 -13.55
C GLY A 238 18.07 -2.69 -14.25
N MET A 239 17.07 -3.24 -13.57
CA MET A 239 16.11 -4.19 -14.17
C MET A 239 14.69 -3.65 -14.36
N TYR A 240 14.49 -2.35 -14.12
CA TYR A 240 13.23 -1.63 -14.32
C TYR A 240 12.00 -2.26 -13.64
N ARG A 241 12.21 -3.01 -12.56
CA ARG A 241 11.14 -3.62 -11.75
C ARG A 241 10.44 -2.55 -10.92
N VAL A 242 9.12 -2.60 -10.82
CA VAL A 242 8.34 -1.73 -9.95
C VAL A 242 8.05 -2.46 -8.64
N TRP A 243 8.23 -1.80 -7.50
CA TRP A 243 7.89 -2.34 -6.18
C TRP A 243 6.73 -1.54 -5.59
N ASP A 244 5.57 -2.18 -5.42
CA ASP A 244 4.38 -1.57 -4.80
C ASP A 244 4.50 -1.55 -3.26
N SER A 245 3.74 -0.72 -2.55
CA SER A 245 3.62 -0.84 -1.07
C SER A 245 2.84 -2.11 -0.70
N ASP A 246 3.20 -2.75 0.42
CA ASP A 246 2.48 -3.90 0.95
C ASP A 246 1.19 -3.56 1.69
N ASP A 247 0.92 -2.27 1.99
CA ASP A 247 -0.20 -1.82 2.85
C ASP A 247 -1.58 -2.34 2.44
N ALA A 248 -1.80 -2.64 1.15
CA ALA A 248 -3.06 -3.16 0.63
C ALA A 248 -3.30 -4.65 0.92
N PHE A 249 -2.28 -5.38 1.38
CA PHE A 249 -2.30 -6.83 1.59
C PHE A 249 -2.15 -7.24 3.05
N VAL A 250 -1.71 -6.32 3.92
CA VAL A 250 -1.55 -6.57 5.37
C VAL A 250 -2.91 -6.82 6.03
N VAL A 251 -3.01 -7.86 6.84
CA VAL A 251 -4.21 -8.19 7.61
C VAL A 251 -3.97 -7.94 9.11
N GLY A 252 -4.98 -7.42 9.79
CA GLY A 252 -4.96 -7.17 11.23
C GLY A 252 -4.47 -5.77 11.63
N TYR A 253 -4.08 -5.64 12.89
CA TYR A 253 -3.64 -4.39 13.53
C TYR A 253 -2.44 -4.67 14.43
N GLY A 254 -1.64 -3.65 14.74
CA GLY A 254 -0.49 -3.79 15.65
C GLY A 254 0.81 -4.16 14.94
N TYR A 255 1.15 -3.44 13.88
CA TYR A 255 2.45 -3.49 13.21
C TYR A 255 3.15 -2.13 13.29
N GLN A 256 4.46 -2.13 13.06
CA GLN A 256 5.32 -0.96 12.96
C GLN A 256 6.07 -1.02 11.63
N THR A 257 6.39 0.14 11.07
CA THR A 257 7.16 0.27 9.83
C THR A 257 8.47 1.03 10.10
N PRO A 258 9.44 0.40 10.77
CA PRO A 258 10.72 1.03 11.04
C PRO A 258 11.48 1.30 9.74
N HIS A 259 11.87 2.56 9.56
CA HIS A 259 12.71 3.04 8.48
C HIS A 259 13.97 3.71 9.06
N PHE A 260 15.08 3.64 8.33
CA PHE A 260 16.37 4.13 8.79
C PHE A 260 17.17 4.73 7.62
N ASP A 261 17.10 6.05 7.45
CA ASP A 261 17.74 6.78 6.33
C ASP A 261 19.28 6.61 6.30
N ASP A 262 19.93 6.48 7.47
CA ASP A 262 21.40 6.34 7.62
C ASP A 262 21.89 4.87 7.68
N ALA A 263 21.11 3.90 7.18
CA ALA A 263 21.50 2.48 7.18
C ALA A 263 22.39 2.10 5.98
N SER A 264 23.71 2.11 6.19
CA SER A 264 24.68 1.53 5.24
C SER A 264 24.50 0.01 5.13
N ILE A 265 23.91 -0.47 4.03
CA ILE A 265 23.71 -1.91 3.74
C ILE A 265 24.99 -2.52 3.16
N THR A 266 25.38 -3.70 3.67
CA THR A 266 26.58 -4.42 3.21
C THR A 266 26.18 -5.63 2.36
N TYR A 267 26.19 -5.47 1.04
CA TYR A 267 25.87 -6.54 0.09
C TYR A 267 26.96 -7.62 0.03
N THR A 268 26.56 -8.85 -0.33
CA THR A 268 27.47 -10.02 -0.44
C THR A 268 27.38 -10.67 -1.81
N PRO A 269 28.32 -11.55 -2.20
CA PRO A 269 28.17 -12.35 -3.41
C PRO A 269 26.94 -13.27 -3.42
N LYS A 270 26.42 -13.65 -2.23
CA LYS A 270 25.18 -14.45 -2.08
C LYS A 270 23.91 -13.62 -2.28
N THR A 271 23.97 -12.31 -2.02
CA THR A 271 22.86 -11.37 -2.24
C THR A 271 23.44 -10.08 -2.80
N PRO A 272 23.72 -10.04 -4.12
CA PRO A 272 24.28 -8.88 -4.78
C PRO A 272 23.32 -7.69 -4.75
N ALA A 273 23.86 -6.50 -4.96
CA ALA A 273 23.10 -5.26 -4.90
C ALA A 273 21.93 -5.16 -5.89
N TYR A 274 21.98 -5.91 -6.99
CA TYR A 274 20.88 -5.96 -7.95
C TYR A 274 19.70 -6.86 -7.54
N THR A 275 19.82 -7.66 -6.46
CA THR A 275 18.75 -8.56 -6.02
C THR A 275 17.49 -7.78 -5.68
N ALA A 276 17.61 -6.68 -4.92
CA ALA A 276 16.55 -5.68 -4.74
C ALA A 276 17.16 -4.31 -4.42
N PRO A 277 16.46 -3.20 -4.73
CA PRO A 277 16.92 -1.84 -4.41
C PRO A 277 17.24 -1.65 -2.93
N THR A 278 18.22 -0.79 -2.63
CA THR A 278 18.63 -0.52 -1.24
C THR A 278 17.47 -0.09 -0.36
N ILE A 279 16.53 0.70 -0.92
CA ILE A 279 15.33 1.14 -0.18
C ILE A 279 14.57 -0.05 0.42
N VAL A 280 14.39 -1.15 -0.34
CA VAL A 280 13.71 -2.38 0.11
C VAL A 280 14.37 -2.97 1.34
N TYR A 281 15.70 -2.92 1.46
CA TYR A 281 16.42 -3.44 2.64
C TYR A 281 16.53 -2.44 3.79
N THR A 282 16.21 -1.15 3.58
CA THR A 282 16.19 -0.10 4.61
C THR A 282 14.79 0.21 5.17
N THR A 283 13.76 -0.35 4.57
CA THR A 283 12.39 -0.41 5.11
C THR A 283 12.10 -1.82 5.58
N SER A 284 11.18 -1.94 6.54
CA SER A 284 10.62 -3.23 6.95
C SER A 284 9.29 -3.03 7.65
N ARG A 285 8.51 -4.12 7.76
CA ARG A 285 7.37 -4.21 8.68
C ARG A 285 7.73 -5.17 9.81
N THR A 286 7.50 -4.72 11.04
CA THR A 286 7.70 -5.51 12.27
C THR A 286 6.45 -5.52 13.13
N MET A 287 6.36 -6.43 14.10
CA MET A 287 5.25 -6.49 15.04
C MET A 287 5.31 -5.33 16.03
N ALA A 288 4.15 -4.76 16.37
CA ALA A 288 4.00 -3.95 17.57
C ALA A 288 3.78 -4.84 18.80
N ASN A 289 3.95 -4.25 20.00
CA ASN A 289 3.73 -4.96 21.25
C ASN A 289 2.32 -5.60 21.29
N TYR A 290 2.27 -6.87 21.69
CA TYR A 290 1.06 -7.70 21.83
C TYR A 290 0.38 -8.15 20.52
N SER A 291 0.95 -7.93 19.33
CA SER A 291 0.46 -8.60 18.12
C SER A 291 0.74 -10.12 18.17
N PRO A 292 -0.15 -10.99 17.66
CA PRO A 292 0.12 -12.43 17.53
C PRO A 292 1.06 -12.78 16.36
N GLY A 293 1.18 -11.91 15.35
CA GLY A 293 1.99 -12.16 14.15
C GLY A 293 2.03 -10.98 13.18
N LEU A 294 2.52 -11.23 11.97
CA LEU A 294 2.34 -10.39 10.78
C LEU A 294 1.78 -11.25 9.66
N ASP A 295 0.58 -10.90 9.18
CA ASP A 295 -0.15 -11.67 8.18
C ASP A 295 -0.40 -10.80 6.94
N TRP A 296 -0.20 -11.38 5.76
CA TRP A 296 -0.55 -10.78 4.46
C TRP A 296 -1.43 -11.77 3.67
N GLU A 297 -2.48 -11.30 3.02
CA GLU A 297 -3.35 -12.13 2.17
C GLU A 297 -3.22 -11.80 0.68
N PHE A 298 -3.04 -12.84 -0.14
CA PHE A 298 -2.92 -12.72 -1.59
C PHE A 298 -3.96 -13.60 -2.31
N PRO A 299 -4.84 -13.06 -3.16
CA PRO A 299 -5.68 -13.87 -4.02
C PRO A 299 -4.79 -14.53 -5.10
N LEU A 300 -4.70 -15.87 -5.05
CA LEU A 300 -3.93 -16.69 -5.99
C LEU A 300 -4.82 -17.73 -6.68
N ASN A 301 -4.57 -18.00 -7.95
CA ASN A 301 -5.34 -18.97 -8.71
C ASN A 301 -4.97 -20.41 -8.32
N SER A 302 -5.97 -21.27 -8.13
CA SER A 302 -5.76 -22.67 -7.78
C SER A 302 -5.07 -23.46 -8.92
N GLY A 303 -4.30 -24.49 -8.55
CA GLY A 303 -3.71 -25.44 -9.51
C GLY A 303 -2.34 -25.07 -10.08
N PHE A 304 -1.69 -24.05 -9.52
CA PHE A 304 -0.31 -23.69 -9.82
C PHE A 304 0.59 -23.80 -8.57
N TYR A 305 1.89 -23.96 -8.82
CA TYR A 305 2.92 -23.73 -7.82
C TYR A 305 3.30 -22.25 -7.82
N TYR A 306 3.59 -21.71 -6.63
CA TYR A 306 3.97 -20.31 -6.46
C TYR A 306 5.28 -20.21 -5.69
N LEU A 307 6.22 -19.42 -6.22
CA LEU A 307 7.46 -19.05 -5.55
C LEU A 307 7.23 -17.76 -4.77
N PHE A 308 7.38 -17.84 -3.45
CA PHE A 308 7.44 -16.71 -2.54
C PHE A 308 8.92 -16.45 -2.22
N ARG A 309 9.43 -15.30 -2.65
CA ARG A 309 10.76 -14.80 -2.29
C ARG A 309 10.62 -13.71 -1.25
N LEU A 310 11.11 -13.99 -0.04
CA LEU A 310 11.07 -13.08 1.09
C LEU A 310 12.44 -12.43 1.25
N HIS A 311 12.48 -11.10 1.23
CA HIS A 311 13.69 -10.30 1.42
C HIS A 311 13.79 -9.87 2.89
N PHE A 312 14.98 -10.03 3.47
CA PHE A 312 15.29 -9.68 4.85
C PHE A 312 16.59 -8.88 4.94
N CYS A 313 16.62 -7.90 5.84
CA CYS A 313 17.84 -7.28 6.33
C CYS A 313 17.58 -6.74 7.74
N GLU A 314 18.35 -7.20 8.72
CA GLU A 314 18.22 -6.68 10.08
C GLU A 314 18.94 -5.34 10.19
N ILE A 315 18.15 -4.29 10.37
CA ILE A 315 18.62 -2.89 10.44
C ILE A 315 18.47 -2.29 11.83
N GLN A 316 17.71 -2.92 12.74
CA GLN A 316 17.46 -2.37 14.07
C GLN A 316 18.72 -2.47 14.94
N PRO A 317 19.19 -1.39 15.59
CA PRO A 317 20.42 -1.41 16.37
C PRO A 317 20.34 -2.26 17.65
N GLU A 318 19.14 -2.64 18.08
CA GLU A 318 18.84 -3.50 19.23
C GLU A 318 18.94 -5.01 18.94
N VAL A 319 18.91 -5.42 17.66
CA VAL A 319 18.94 -6.82 17.21
C VAL A 319 20.21 -7.05 16.40
N LYS A 320 21.16 -7.80 16.94
CA LYS A 320 22.51 -7.97 16.37
C LYS A 320 23.09 -9.37 16.50
N GLU A 321 22.64 -10.14 17.48
CA GLU A 321 23.14 -11.48 17.77
C GLU A 321 22.13 -12.56 17.34
N ILE A 322 22.62 -13.79 17.15
CA ILE A 322 21.76 -14.94 16.87
C ILE A 322 20.83 -15.20 18.06
N ASN A 323 19.57 -15.51 17.77
CA ASN A 323 18.44 -15.67 18.69
C ASN A 323 17.96 -14.36 19.38
N ASP A 324 18.47 -13.18 19.00
CA ASP A 324 17.82 -11.91 19.39
C ASP A 324 16.38 -11.86 18.85
N ARG A 325 16.20 -12.15 17.55
CA ARG A 325 14.90 -12.23 16.88
C ARG A 325 14.79 -13.54 16.12
N SER A 326 13.93 -14.43 16.62
CA SER A 326 13.56 -15.67 15.93
C SER A 326 12.04 -15.69 15.70
N PHE A 327 11.61 -16.19 14.54
CA PHE A 327 10.20 -16.32 14.17
C PHE A 327 9.99 -17.54 13.28
N SER A 328 8.73 -17.91 13.07
CA SER A 328 8.32 -18.96 12.13
C SER A 328 7.66 -18.33 10.91
N ILE A 329 7.75 -19.00 9.77
CA ILE A 329 7.18 -18.58 8.48
C ILE A 329 6.20 -19.65 8.03
N SER A 330 4.97 -19.25 7.75
CA SER A 330 3.96 -20.14 7.18
C SER A 330 3.28 -19.51 5.97
N ILE A 331 2.95 -20.33 4.97
CA ILE A 331 2.36 -19.89 3.69
C ILE A 331 1.19 -20.84 3.40
N GLY A 332 -0.02 -20.30 3.28
CA GLY A 332 -1.23 -21.10 3.03
C GLY A 332 -1.46 -22.19 4.09
N ASN A 333 -1.31 -21.85 5.37
CA ASN A 333 -1.38 -22.75 6.53
C ASN A 333 -0.35 -23.91 6.51
N GLN A 334 0.69 -23.83 5.69
CA GLN A 334 1.80 -24.79 5.64
C GLN A 334 3.07 -24.15 6.19
N THR A 335 3.78 -24.83 7.09
CA THR A 335 5.05 -24.33 7.63
C THR A 335 6.11 -24.31 6.51
N ALA A 336 6.59 -23.11 6.19
CA ALA A 336 7.69 -22.87 5.28
C ALA A 336 9.03 -22.82 6.04
N GLU A 337 9.05 -22.18 7.22
CA GLU A 337 10.19 -22.17 8.12
C GLU A 337 9.77 -22.26 9.60
N ARG A 338 10.52 -22.99 10.41
CA ARG A 338 10.22 -23.11 11.86
C ARG A 338 10.95 -22.07 12.69
N GLU A 339 12.23 -21.88 12.38
CA GLU A 339 13.15 -21.00 13.11
C GLU A 339 13.89 -20.17 12.05
N ALA A 340 13.29 -19.04 11.71
CA ALA A 340 13.88 -17.99 10.91
C ALA A 340 14.65 -17.03 11.82
N ASP A 341 15.92 -16.79 11.50
CA ASP A 341 16.79 -15.83 12.16
C ASP A 341 17.59 -15.10 11.08
N VAL A 342 17.39 -13.80 10.98
CA VAL A 342 17.99 -12.99 9.91
C VAL A 342 19.49 -12.86 10.10
N ILE A 343 19.97 -12.68 11.34
CA ILE A 343 21.40 -12.57 11.68
C ILE A 343 22.13 -13.88 11.37
N GLN A 344 21.51 -15.02 11.70
CA GLN A 344 22.06 -16.34 11.39
C GLN A 344 22.18 -16.58 9.88
N TRP A 345 21.20 -16.11 9.09
CA TRP A 345 21.20 -16.30 7.64
C TRP A 345 22.10 -15.34 6.86
N SER A 346 22.21 -14.09 7.33
CA SER A 346 23.00 -13.05 6.69
C SER A 346 24.47 -13.07 7.13
N GLU A 347 24.80 -13.83 8.18
CA GLU A 347 26.12 -13.88 8.82
C GLU A 347 26.56 -12.52 9.42
N GLY A 348 25.60 -11.61 9.68
CA GLY A 348 25.86 -10.32 10.35
C GLY A 348 24.77 -9.25 10.19
N TRP A 349 24.87 -8.21 11.01
CA TRP A 349 23.94 -7.06 11.03
C TRP A 349 24.09 -6.17 9.77
N ARG A 350 22.98 -5.61 9.27
CA ARG A 350 22.89 -4.81 8.02
C ARG A 350 23.41 -5.53 6.75
N ILE A 351 23.41 -6.86 6.76
CA ILE A 351 23.67 -7.68 5.57
C ILE A 351 22.32 -8.17 5.02
N PRO A 352 22.01 -7.94 3.73
CA PRO A 352 20.76 -8.39 3.14
C PRO A 352 20.83 -9.87 2.77
N VAL A 353 19.70 -10.56 2.91
CA VAL A 353 19.50 -11.94 2.49
C VAL A 353 18.10 -12.11 1.91
N TYR A 354 17.87 -13.14 1.11
CA TYR A 354 16.54 -13.56 0.71
C TYR A 354 16.34 -15.06 0.95
N LYS A 355 15.08 -15.48 1.08
CA LYS A 355 14.69 -16.89 1.18
C LYS A 355 13.53 -17.18 0.24
N ASP A 356 13.68 -18.29 -0.48
CA ASP A 356 12.74 -18.74 -1.48
C ASP A 356 11.99 -19.97 -0.98
N TYR A 357 10.67 -19.91 -1.06
CA TYR A 357 9.76 -20.99 -0.69
C TYR A 357 8.76 -21.22 -1.81
N VAL A 358 8.61 -22.47 -2.24
CA VAL A 358 7.54 -22.86 -3.17
C VAL A 358 6.33 -23.33 -2.36
N VAL A 359 5.12 -22.95 -2.77
CA VAL A 359 3.85 -23.45 -2.22
C VAL A 359 2.96 -23.99 -3.34
N ASN A 360 2.23 -25.08 -3.06
CA ASN A 360 1.19 -25.61 -3.96
C ASN A 360 -0.17 -25.11 -3.49
N VAL A 361 -0.85 -24.30 -4.31
CA VAL A 361 -2.23 -23.86 -4.06
C VAL A 361 -3.18 -24.91 -4.61
N ARG A 362 -3.71 -25.75 -3.70
CA ARG A 362 -4.50 -26.94 -4.02
C ARG A 362 -5.66 -26.64 -4.95
N ASN A 363 -6.00 -27.58 -5.83
CA ASN A 363 -7.17 -27.51 -6.70
C ASN A 363 -8.48 -27.41 -5.89
N GLN A 364 -8.96 -26.19 -5.71
CA GLN A 364 -10.36 -25.85 -5.46
C GLN A 364 -10.79 -24.92 -6.60
N ASP A 365 -12.08 -24.83 -6.89
CA ASP A 365 -12.54 -24.00 -8.01
C ASP A 365 -12.36 -22.51 -7.69
N GLY A 366 -11.61 -21.79 -8.55
CA GLY A 366 -11.43 -20.33 -8.47
C GLY A 366 -10.14 -19.85 -7.79
N GLU A 367 -10.19 -18.60 -7.31
CA GLU A 367 -9.12 -17.92 -6.56
C GLU A 367 -9.22 -18.21 -5.06
N GLN A 368 -8.08 -18.41 -4.42
CA GLN A 368 -7.96 -18.62 -2.98
C GLN A 368 -7.10 -17.50 -2.38
N ASN A 369 -7.55 -16.93 -1.26
CA ASN A 369 -6.69 -16.08 -0.44
C ASN A 369 -5.64 -16.96 0.26
N VAL A 370 -4.38 -16.79 -0.13
CA VAL A 370 -3.23 -17.47 0.46
C VAL A 370 -2.56 -16.52 1.44
N THR A 371 -2.63 -16.85 2.72
CA THR A 371 -2.00 -16.07 3.78
C THR A 371 -0.51 -16.41 3.88
N LEU A 372 0.35 -15.39 3.85
CA LEU A 372 1.72 -15.43 4.37
C LEU A 372 1.65 -14.94 5.82
N ALA A 373 2.03 -15.78 6.78
CA ALA A 373 1.97 -15.47 8.20
C ALA A 373 3.33 -15.69 8.88
N LEU A 374 3.81 -14.65 9.58
CA LEU A 374 5.03 -14.66 10.38
C LEU A 374 4.67 -14.62 11.87
N SER A 375 5.02 -15.66 12.63
CA SER A 375 4.69 -15.75 14.06
C SER A 375 5.96 -15.79 14.92
N PRO A 376 6.07 -14.97 15.98
CA PRO A 376 7.30 -14.82 16.75
C PRO A 376 7.63 -16.07 17.56
N ASN A 377 8.91 -16.35 17.76
CA ASN A 377 9.37 -17.42 18.66
C ASN A 377 9.35 -16.91 20.12
N PRO A 378 8.54 -17.48 21.03
CA PRO A 378 8.48 -17.03 22.42
C PRO A 378 9.81 -17.10 23.19
N ASN A 379 10.77 -17.91 22.70
CA ASN A 379 12.08 -18.13 23.32
C ASN A 379 13.18 -17.18 22.82
N SER A 380 12.88 -16.28 21.88
CA SER A 380 13.81 -15.25 21.42
C SER A 380 13.82 -14.03 22.35
N ALA A 381 14.91 -13.25 22.33
CA ALA A 381 15.03 -12.07 23.20
C ALA A 381 13.96 -10.99 22.88
N TYR A 382 13.64 -10.84 21.60
CA TYR A 382 12.58 -9.99 21.08
C TYR A 382 11.54 -10.84 20.35
N GLN A 383 10.41 -11.09 21.01
CA GLN A 383 9.24 -11.77 20.45
C GLN A 383 8.60 -10.94 19.33
N ASN A 384 9.22 -10.99 18.14
CA ASN A 384 8.90 -10.14 17.01
C ASN A 384 9.27 -10.87 15.69
N ALA A 385 8.73 -10.41 14.58
CA ALA A 385 9.06 -10.87 13.24
C ALA A 385 9.37 -9.66 12.34
N ILE A 386 10.13 -9.87 11.27
CA ILE A 386 10.54 -8.82 10.33
C ILE A 386 10.42 -9.31 8.90
N LEU A 387 9.97 -8.43 7.99
CA LEU A 387 10.04 -8.62 6.54
C LEU A 387 10.36 -7.28 5.88
N ASN A 388 11.26 -7.28 4.90
CA ASN A 388 11.75 -6.08 4.21
C ASN A 388 11.20 -5.96 2.78
N GLY A 389 10.99 -7.08 2.10
CA GLY A 389 10.37 -7.12 0.77
C GLY A 389 9.80 -8.49 0.44
N LEU A 390 8.93 -8.54 -0.56
CA LEU A 390 8.27 -9.78 -0.99
C LEU A 390 8.07 -9.80 -2.50
N GLU A 391 8.52 -10.86 -3.17
CA GLU A 391 8.13 -11.16 -4.56
C GLU A 391 7.33 -12.47 -4.59
N ILE A 392 6.25 -12.50 -5.36
CA ILE A 392 5.42 -13.68 -5.57
C ILE A 392 5.32 -13.95 -7.07
N PHE A 393 5.74 -15.13 -7.46
CA PHE A 393 5.69 -15.61 -8.84
C PHE A 393 4.85 -16.87 -8.97
N LYS A 394 4.07 -16.97 -10.05
CA LYS A 394 3.41 -18.21 -10.45
C LYS A 394 4.33 -19.00 -11.38
N LEU A 395 4.50 -20.29 -11.12
CA LEU A 395 5.31 -21.20 -11.95
C LEU A 395 4.42 -21.83 -13.02
N ASN A 396 5.00 -22.17 -14.17
CA ASN A 396 4.29 -22.92 -15.20
C ASN A 396 3.90 -24.33 -14.73
N ASP A 397 2.82 -24.86 -15.31
CA ASP A 397 2.45 -26.27 -15.14
C ASP A 397 3.43 -27.21 -15.89
N SER A 398 3.22 -28.52 -15.74
CA SER A 398 4.01 -29.56 -16.43
C SER A 398 3.94 -29.52 -17.96
N ASN A 399 3.03 -28.73 -18.53
CA ASN A 399 2.84 -28.56 -19.98
C ASN A 399 3.45 -27.23 -20.49
N GLY A 400 4.10 -26.46 -19.63
CA GLY A 400 4.67 -25.15 -19.98
C GLY A 400 3.63 -24.02 -20.01
N ASN A 401 2.48 -24.19 -19.35
CA ASN A 401 1.39 -23.22 -19.34
C ASN A 401 1.40 -22.34 -18.07
N LEU A 402 1.20 -21.04 -18.27
CA LEU A 402 1.00 -20.02 -17.23
C LEU A 402 -0.41 -19.39 -17.32
N SER A 403 -1.21 -19.69 -18.35
CA SER A 403 -2.50 -19.04 -18.55
C SER A 403 -3.51 -19.36 -17.42
N VAL A 404 -4.22 -18.33 -16.96
CA VAL A 404 -5.37 -18.46 -16.06
C VAL A 404 -6.63 -18.01 -16.83
N PRO A 405 -7.82 -18.57 -16.54
CA PRO A 405 -9.08 -18.06 -17.10
C PRO A 405 -9.30 -16.57 -16.87
N ASN A 406 -10.10 -15.92 -17.72
CA ASN A 406 -10.48 -14.52 -17.47
C ASN A 406 -11.34 -14.43 -16.20
N PRO A 407 -11.25 -13.33 -15.42
CA PRO A 407 -12.10 -13.13 -14.25
C PRO A 407 -13.60 -13.21 -14.59
N GLU A 408 -14.38 -13.86 -13.73
CA GLU A 408 -15.83 -13.95 -13.92
C GLU A 408 -16.52 -12.62 -13.61
N PHE A 409 -17.39 -12.18 -14.52
CA PHE A 409 -18.16 -10.96 -14.36
C PHE A 409 -19.45 -11.26 -13.58
N PHE A 410 -19.44 -10.98 -12.27
CA PHE A 410 -20.68 -10.85 -11.51
C PHE A 410 -21.39 -9.56 -11.93
N PHE A 411 -22.22 -9.64 -12.97
CA PHE A 411 -23.25 -8.64 -13.17
C PHE A 411 -24.16 -8.63 -11.94
N PRO A 412 -24.29 -7.52 -11.18
CA PRO A 412 -25.43 -7.38 -10.30
C PRO A 412 -26.67 -7.47 -11.19
N ASN A 413 -27.53 -8.46 -10.91
CA ASN A 413 -28.70 -8.77 -11.73
C ASN A 413 -29.73 -7.64 -11.63
N ASN A 414 -29.51 -6.57 -12.40
CA ASN A 414 -30.47 -5.50 -12.67
C ASN A 414 -31.52 -5.98 -13.67
N SER A 415 -32.04 -7.19 -13.46
CA SER A 415 -33.35 -7.58 -13.95
C SER A 415 -34.38 -6.74 -13.21
N PRO A 416 -35.11 -5.81 -13.86
CA PRO A 416 -36.21 -5.11 -13.20
C PRO A 416 -37.24 -6.14 -12.72
N PRO A 417 -37.89 -5.94 -11.56
CA PRO A 417 -38.78 -6.94 -10.98
C PRO A 417 -39.91 -7.27 -11.95
N ASN A 418 -39.87 -8.49 -12.49
CA ASN A 418 -40.80 -8.98 -13.50
C ASN A 418 -42.18 -9.19 -12.86
N ASN A 419 -43.03 -8.16 -12.94
CA ASN A 419 -44.25 -8.04 -12.14
C ASN A 419 -45.42 -8.84 -12.75
N ASN A 420 -45.22 -10.15 -12.94
CA ASN A 420 -46.22 -11.08 -13.44
C ASN A 420 -47.14 -11.56 -12.31
N ASN A 421 -48.20 -10.77 -12.08
CA ASN A 421 -49.27 -11.06 -11.14
C ASN A 421 -49.90 -12.46 -11.34
N LYS A 422 -49.74 -13.33 -10.34
CA LYS A 422 -50.73 -14.38 -10.03
C LYS A 422 -51.20 -14.20 -8.59
N ARG A 423 -52.51 -13.91 -8.45
CA ARG A 423 -53.18 -13.66 -7.17
C ARG A 423 -53.07 -14.87 -6.24
N SER A 424 -52.64 -14.63 -4.99
CA SER A 424 -53.04 -15.43 -3.83
C SER A 424 -53.22 -14.50 -2.62
N SER A 425 -54.16 -14.83 -1.74
CA SER A 425 -54.73 -13.91 -0.74
C SER A 425 -53.90 -13.83 0.54
N SER A 426 -53.36 -12.66 0.88
CA SER A 426 -52.54 -12.43 2.09
C SER A 426 -53.01 -11.30 3.02
N HIS A 427 -54.14 -10.62 2.74
CA HIS A 427 -54.62 -9.48 3.53
C HIS A 427 -55.07 -9.79 4.98
N ILE A 428 -55.13 -11.06 5.39
CA ILE A 428 -55.57 -11.47 6.73
C ILE A 428 -54.41 -11.47 7.74
N ILE A 429 -53.16 -11.70 7.31
CA ILE A 429 -52.02 -11.90 8.22
C ILE A 429 -51.46 -10.57 8.75
N ALA A 430 -51.44 -9.52 7.93
CA ALA A 430 -50.90 -8.21 8.31
C ALA A 430 -51.72 -7.46 9.38
N VAL A 431 -53.01 -7.76 9.53
CA VAL A 431 -53.89 -7.12 10.52
C VAL A 431 -53.68 -7.72 11.92
N ILE A 432 -53.38 -9.02 12.01
CA ILE A 432 -53.23 -9.73 13.28
C ILE A 432 -51.92 -9.33 14.00
N THR A 433 -50.84 -9.10 13.24
CA THR A 433 -49.54 -8.71 13.81
C THR A 433 -49.52 -7.27 14.35
N ALA A 434 -50.23 -6.34 13.71
CA ALA A 434 -50.32 -4.95 14.17
C ALA A 434 -51.02 -4.80 15.54
N VAL A 435 -52.07 -5.57 15.80
CA VAL A 435 -52.86 -5.50 17.05
C VAL A 435 -52.07 -6.02 18.26
N ALA A 436 -51.18 -7.00 18.06
CA ALA A 436 -50.33 -7.54 19.12
C ALA A 436 -49.25 -6.54 19.59
N VAL A 437 -48.68 -5.74 18.68
CA VAL A 437 -47.65 -4.74 19.01
C VAL A 437 -48.25 -3.55 19.76
N ILE A 438 -49.42 -3.08 19.35
CA ILE A 438 -50.10 -1.93 19.98
C ILE A 438 -50.55 -2.26 21.41
N SER A 439 -51.04 -3.48 21.66
CA SER A 439 -51.45 -3.90 23.01
C SER A 439 -50.27 -4.07 23.96
N GLY A 440 -49.12 -4.57 23.49
CA GLY A 440 -47.88 -4.66 24.28
C GLY A 440 -47.36 -3.29 24.74
N ILE A 441 -47.35 -2.29 23.85
CA ILE A 441 -46.89 -0.93 24.17
C ILE A 441 -47.84 -0.22 25.15
N ALA A 442 -49.15 -0.47 25.05
CA ALA A 442 -50.14 0.04 26.01
C ALA A 442 -49.92 -0.55 27.42
N LEU A 443 -49.65 -1.86 27.53
CA LEU A 443 -49.38 -2.50 28.82
C LEU A 443 -48.06 -2.02 29.45
N LEU A 444 -47.01 -1.82 28.65
CA LEU A 444 -45.71 -1.33 29.12
C LEU A 444 -45.82 0.12 29.64
N SER A 445 -46.55 1.00 28.94
CA SER A 445 -46.74 2.39 29.36
C SER A 445 -47.59 2.52 30.62
N ILE A 446 -48.62 1.68 30.81
CA ILE A 446 -49.37 1.59 32.07
C ILE A 446 -48.49 1.12 33.22
N LEU A 447 -47.61 0.14 33.00
CA LEU A 447 -46.67 -0.34 34.04
C LEU A 447 -45.68 0.76 34.46
N CYS A 448 -45.08 1.47 33.50
CA CYS A 448 -44.23 2.64 33.78
C CYS A 448 -44.99 3.75 34.52
N PHE A 449 -46.26 4.02 34.16
CA PHE A 449 -47.09 5.01 34.86
C PHE A 449 -47.40 4.62 36.31
N LEU A 450 -47.62 3.33 36.60
CA LEU A 450 -47.83 2.83 37.97
C LEU A 450 -46.55 2.90 38.82
N ILE A 451 -45.38 2.63 38.23
CA ILE A 451 -44.07 2.82 38.88
C ILE A 451 -43.85 4.32 39.17
N PHE A 452 -44.12 5.20 38.20
CA PHE A 452 -44.02 6.65 38.38
C PHE A 452 -44.97 7.19 39.46
N ARG A 453 -46.20 6.68 39.55
CA ARG A 453 -47.16 7.03 40.63
C ARG A 453 -46.73 6.51 42.00
N ARG A 454 -46.01 5.38 42.08
CA ARG A 454 -45.39 4.91 43.33
C ARG A 454 -44.21 5.78 43.74
N TRP A 455 -43.39 6.23 42.80
CA TRP A 455 -42.25 7.11 43.06
C TRP A 455 -42.70 8.52 43.51
N LYS A 456 -43.76 9.08 42.90
CA LYS A 456 -44.33 10.39 43.27
C LYS A 456 -45.13 10.40 44.59
N ARG A 457 -45.21 9.28 45.32
CA ARG A 457 -45.92 9.20 46.62
C ARG A 457 -45.01 9.20 47.85
N GLY A 458 -43.70 9.36 47.66
CA GLY A 458 -42.71 9.40 48.73
C GLY A 458 -41.78 10.61 48.64
N LYS A 459 -42.30 11.81 48.96
CA LYS A 459 -41.59 12.97 49.55
C LYS A 459 -42.49 14.21 49.56
N GLU A 460 -43.20 14.41 50.67
CA GLU A 460 -43.61 15.73 51.14
C GLU A 460 -43.14 15.88 52.59
N LEU A 461 -42.12 16.71 52.81
CA LEU A 461 -41.99 17.53 54.02
C LEU A 461 -40.92 18.62 53.76
N HIS A 462 -41.37 19.88 53.65
CA HIS A 462 -40.82 21.09 54.30
C HIS A 462 -39.30 21.40 54.27
N THR A 463 -38.76 22.62 54.13
CA THR A 463 -39.19 24.02 53.80
C THR A 463 -37.89 24.86 53.68
N SER A 464 -37.76 26.11 53.22
CA SER A 464 -38.62 27.16 52.62
C SER A 464 -37.75 28.38 52.24
N VAL A 465 -38.17 29.21 51.26
CA VAL A 465 -37.83 30.68 51.17
C VAL A 465 -36.33 30.99 50.82
N THR A 466 -35.90 31.94 49.97
CA THR A 466 -36.49 33.16 49.37
C THR A 466 -35.96 33.43 47.94
N LYS A 467 -36.57 34.39 47.24
CA LYS A 467 -36.07 35.03 45.99
C LYS A 467 -34.76 35.82 46.21
N SER A 468 -33.88 35.87 45.22
CA SER A 468 -33.57 37.11 44.45
C SER A 468 -32.50 36.90 43.36
N SER A 469 -32.48 37.78 42.37
CA SER A 469 -31.41 37.91 41.35
C SER A 469 -30.13 38.50 41.96
N TRP A 470 -28.97 38.32 41.30
CA TRP A 470 -28.00 39.38 40.90
C TRP A 470 -26.74 38.73 40.24
N ILE A 471 -26.01 39.56 39.47
CA ILE A 471 -24.71 39.34 38.78
C ILE A 471 -23.76 40.45 39.34
N PRO A 472 -22.39 40.42 39.31
CA PRO A 472 -21.37 39.43 38.92
C PRO A 472 -20.26 39.19 40.01
N LEU A 473 -19.12 38.62 39.57
CA LEU A 473 -17.71 38.83 40.00
C LEU A 473 -17.00 37.81 40.92
N SER A 474 -15.91 37.28 40.35
CA SER A 474 -14.62 36.85 40.93
C SER A 474 -14.47 36.67 42.44
N ILE A 475 -13.83 35.55 42.85
CA ILE A 475 -12.77 35.54 43.87
C ILE A 475 -11.85 34.33 43.67
N THR A 476 -10.55 34.59 43.76
CA THR A 476 -9.44 33.62 43.79
C THR A 476 -9.45 32.83 45.10
N SER A 477 -9.15 31.52 45.06
CA SER A 477 -8.65 30.84 46.27
C SER A 477 -7.60 29.78 45.92
N ASN A 478 -6.49 29.82 46.66
CA ASN A 478 -5.36 28.92 46.52
C ASN A 478 -5.65 27.57 47.19
N SER A 479 -5.15 26.47 46.62
CA SER A 479 -4.84 25.28 47.39
C SER A 479 -3.43 24.80 47.07
N THR A 480 -2.53 25.01 48.02
CA THR A 480 -1.16 24.47 48.00
C THR A 480 -1.12 23.11 48.69
N GLN A 481 -0.71 22.06 47.97
CA GLN A 481 0.03 20.93 48.58
C GLN A 481 1.20 20.52 47.69
N ARG A 482 2.39 20.43 48.30
CA ARG A 482 3.66 20.05 47.66
C ARG A 482 4.19 18.76 48.25
N THR A 483 4.46 17.78 47.40
CA THR A 483 5.51 16.74 47.44
C THR A 483 5.44 16.06 46.07
N GLY A 484 6.28 16.25 45.05
CA GLY A 484 7.75 16.41 45.01
C GLY A 484 8.38 15.02 44.76
N GLY A 485 9.06 14.70 43.65
CA GLY A 485 9.32 15.37 42.36
C GLY A 485 9.56 14.28 41.27
N SER A 486 9.55 14.57 39.96
CA SER A 486 10.66 15.26 39.27
C SER A 486 10.28 15.74 37.86
N GLY A 487 10.65 16.97 37.52
CA GLY A 487 11.12 17.37 36.18
C GLY A 487 10.27 17.08 34.95
N SER A 488 9.14 17.75 34.78
CA SER A 488 8.70 18.22 33.46
C SER A 488 8.43 19.73 33.52
N SER A 489 8.81 20.45 32.46
CA SER A 489 8.69 21.91 32.40
C SER A 489 7.24 22.31 32.10
N ALA A 490 6.54 22.87 33.07
CA ALA A 490 5.21 23.45 32.84
C ALA A 490 5.28 24.57 31.79
N LEU A 491 4.62 24.35 30.65
CA LEU A 491 4.46 25.34 29.60
C LEU A 491 3.56 26.50 30.07
N PRO A 492 3.74 27.74 29.55
CA PRO A 492 2.90 28.87 29.93
C PRO A 492 1.45 28.67 29.49
N SER A 493 0.50 28.78 30.42
CA SER A 493 -0.93 28.51 30.22
C SER A 493 -1.67 29.52 29.33
N ASP A 494 -0.98 30.53 28.79
CA ASP A 494 -1.59 31.69 28.12
C ASP A 494 -1.72 31.58 26.59
N LEU A 495 -1.28 30.48 25.97
CA LEU A 495 -1.18 30.35 24.50
C LEU A 495 -2.19 29.39 23.85
N CYS A 496 -2.73 28.41 24.60
CA CYS A 496 -3.62 27.36 24.11
C CYS A 496 -4.58 26.89 25.21
N ARG A 497 -5.84 26.54 24.90
CA ARG A 497 -6.81 26.08 25.91
C ARG A 497 -6.47 24.66 26.40
N HIS A 498 -6.44 24.46 27.71
CA HIS A 498 -6.46 23.12 28.30
C HIS A 498 -7.92 22.65 28.42
N PHE A 499 -8.21 21.45 27.95
CA PHE A 499 -9.53 20.83 27.98
C PHE A 499 -9.52 19.64 28.94
N LEU A 500 -10.60 19.48 29.72
CA LEU A 500 -10.80 18.29 30.55
C LEU A 500 -11.26 17.10 29.67
N LEU A 501 -10.84 15.88 30.02
CA LEU A 501 -11.23 14.68 29.25
C LEU A 501 -12.75 14.50 29.16
N GLU A 502 -13.50 14.83 30.22
CA GLU A 502 -14.97 14.76 30.23
C GLU A 502 -15.62 15.82 29.32
N GLU A 503 -14.96 16.97 29.12
CA GLU A 503 -15.39 17.98 28.15
C GLU A 503 -15.19 17.45 26.72
N ILE A 504 -14.06 16.82 26.43
CA ILE A 504 -13.80 16.20 25.12
C ILE A 504 -14.74 15.02 24.85
N LYS A 505 -14.99 14.15 25.84
CA LYS A 505 -15.98 13.07 25.71
C LYS A 505 -17.37 13.64 25.43
N THR A 506 -17.78 14.70 26.12
CA THR A 506 -19.05 15.36 25.86
C THR A 506 -19.10 15.93 24.43
N ALA A 507 -18.02 16.59 23.99
CA ALA A 507 -17.92 17.19 22.67
C ALA A 507 -17.93 16.17 21.51
N THR A 508 -17.47 14.93 21.75
CA THR A 508 -17.30 13.87 20.74
C THR A 508 -18.28 12.70 20.89
N CYS A 509 -19.31 12.83 21.74
CA CYS A 509 -20.23 11.72 22.08
C CYS A 509 -19.50 10.45 22.57
N ASN A 510 -18.50 10.63 23.44
CA ASN A 510 -17.59 9.61 23.97
C ASN A 510 -16.80 8.88 22.85
N PHE A 511 -16.27 9.65 21.89
CA PHE A 511 -15.53 9.16 20.73
C PHE A 511 -16.33 8.15 19.87
N ASP A 512 -17.65 8.36 19.69
CA ASP A 512 -18.50 7.52 18.82
C ASP A 512 -17.95 7.54 17.38
N GLU A 513 -17.76 6.35 16.80
CA GLU A 513 -17.22 6.12 15.47
C GLU A 513 -17.96 6.89 14.36
N LYS A 514 -19.25 7.19 14.55
CA LYS A 514 -20.06 7.99 13.61
C LYS A 514 -19.57 9.42 13.43
N PHE A 515 -18.74 9.93 14.34
CA PHE A 515 -18.14 11.25 14.25
C PHE A 515 -16.70 11.23 13.76
N VAL A 516 -16.13 10.07 13.39
CA VAL A 516 -14.79 10.03 12.80
C VAL A 516 -14.80 10.67 11.41
N ILE A 517 -13.89 11.63 11.23
CA ILE A 517 -13.68 12.40 9.99
C ILE A 517 -12.29 12.12 9.37
N GLY A 518 -11.46 11.30 10.01
CA GLY A 518 -10.17 10.87 9.48
C GLY A 518 -9.55 9.73 10.28
N TYR A 519 -8.92 8.79 9.57
CA TYR A 519 -8.16 7.67 10.10
C TYR A 519 -6.70 7.78 9.64
N GLY A 520 -5.74 7.41 10.48
CA GLY A 520 -4.32 7.40 10.11
C GLY A 520 -3.40 6.85 11.22
N GLY A 521 -2.12 6.66 10.90
CA GLY A 521 -1.12 6.09 11.83
C GLY A 521 -0.88 6.91 13.12
N PHE A 522 -1.34 8.16 13.14
CA PHE A 522 -1.22 9.10 14.27
C PHE A 522 -2.47 9.10 15.19
N GLY A 523 -3.42 8.20 14.96
CA GLY A 523 -4.69 8.13 15.69
C GLY A 523 -5.89 8.66 14.91
N ASN A 524 -7.06 8.63 15.56
CA ASN A 524 -8.34 8.97 14.94
C ASN A 524 -8.66 10.46 15.11
N VAL A 525 -9.27 11.07 14.09
CA VAL A 525 -9.77 12.44 14.13
C VAL A 525 -11.30 12.43 14.17
N TYR A 526 -11.87 12.98 15.23
CA TYR A 526 -13.31 13.07 15.47
C TYR A 526 -13.81 14.51 15.22
N LYS A 527 -15.02 14.65 14.68
CA LYS A 527 -15.75 15.92 14.69
C LYS A 527 -16.35 16.12 16.07
N GLY A 528 -16.01 17.24 16.72
CA GLY A 528 -16.52 17.60 18.04
C GLY A 528 -17.25 18.93 18.06
N TYR A 529 -17.99 19.17 19.14
CA TYR A 529 -18.70 20.41 19.41
C TYR A 529 -18.38 20.90 20.83
N ILE A 530 -17.65 22.01 20.96
CA ILE A 530 -17.29 22.61 22.25
C ILE A 530 -18.17 23.82 22.56
N ASP A 531 -18.01 24.38 23.77
CA ASP A 531 -18.70 25.59 24.23
C ASP A 531 -20.24 25.50 24.06
N ASN A 532 -20.82 24.42 24.59
CA ASN A 532 -22.24 24.07 24.50
C ASN A 532 -22.79 23.99 23.06
N GLY A 533 -21.94 23.65 22.09
CA GLY A 533 -22.32 23.50 20.69
C GLY A 533 -22.08 24.74 19.82
N ALA A 534 -21.53 25.82 20.38
CA ALA A 534 -21.27 27.06 19.66
C ALA A 534 -20.11 26.94 18.65
N THR A 535 -19.14 26.06 18.89
CA THR A 535 -17.92 25.93 18.07
C THR A 535 -17.71 24.48 17.63
N ILE A 536 -17.53 24.28 16.32
CA ILE A 536 -17.24 22.96 15.71
C ILE A 536 -15.73 22.78 15.62
N VAL A 537 -15.22 21.64 16.07
CA VAL A 537 -13.78 21.35 16.16
C VAL A 537 -13.42 19.99 15.57
N ALA A 538 -12.15 19.84 15.20
CA ALA A 538 -11.54 18.55 14.89
C ALA A 538 -10.69 18.08 16.09
N VAL A 539 -11.01 16.90 16.63
CA VAL A 539 -10.40 16.32 17.83
C VAL A 539 -9.52 15.14 17.41
N LYS A 540 -8.21 15.33 17.36
CA LYS A 540 -7.21 14.30 17.04
C LYS A 540 -6.80 13.60 18.34
N ARG A 541 -7.22 12.34 18.52
CA ARG A 541 -6.85 11.49 19.67
C ARG A 541 -5.67 10.61 19.29
N LEU A 542 -4.49 10.94 19.81
CA LEU A 542 -3.25 10.21 19.56
C LEU A 542 -3.21 8.91 20.37
N ASN A 543 -2.46 7.92 19.90
CA ASN A 543 -2.31 6.64 20.58
C ASN A 543 -1.18 6.72 21.64
N PRO A 544 -1.48 6.59 22.96
CA PRO A 544 -0.48 6.70 24.02
C PRO A 544 0.52 5.53 24.08
N SER A 545 0.29 4.44 23.34
CA SER A 545 1.27 3.35 23.20
C SER A 545 2.39 3.63 22.18
N SER A 546 2.32 4.73 21.44
CA SER A 546 3.34 5.13 20.46
C SER A 546 4.38 6.09 21.07
N LYS A 547 5.67 5.70 21.09
CA LYS A 547 6.79 6.58 21.45
C LYS A 547 6.90 7.81 20.53
N GLN A 548 6.41 7.68 19.30
CA GLN A 548 6.34 8.78 18.33
C GLN A 548 5.18 9.72 18.67
N GLY A 549 4.00 9.19 19.01
CA GLY A 549 2.83 9.98 19.38
C GLY A 549 3.06 10.92 20.57
N VAL A 550 3.88 10.52 21.56
CA VAL A 550 4.27 11.38 22.69
C VAL A 550 5.11 12.58 22.20
N ARG A 551 6.14 12.33 21.39
CA ARG A 551 7.01 13.39 20.84
C ARG A 551 6.25 14.33 19.93
N GLU A 552 5.34 13.80 19.11
CA GLU A 552 4.47 14.58 18.24
C GLU A 552 3.49 15.44 19.04
N PHE A 553 2.88 14.90 20.10
CA PHE A 553 2.01 15.66 20.99
C PHE A 553 2.74 16.84 21.65
N GLU A 554 3.90 16.59 22.27
CA GLU A 554 4.72 17.64 22.88
C GLU A 554 5.20 18.68 21.85
N THR A 555 5.57 18.24 20.64
CA THR A 555 6.04 19.12 19.57
C THR A 555 4.90 19.95 18.97
N GLU A 556 3.75 19.35 18.66
CA GLU A 556 2.55 20.05 18.17
C GLU A 556 2.09 21.09 19.20
N ILE A 557 2.02 20.77 20.50
CA ILE A 557 1.70 21.75 21.55
C ILE A 557 2.76 22.86 21.62
N HIS A 558 4.05 22.52 21.69
CA HIS A 558 5.11 23.52 21.88
C HIS A 558 5.25 24.48 20.70
N MET A 559 5.02 23.99 19.48
CA MET A 559 5.19 24.74 18.23
C MET A 559 3.91 25.42 17.78
N LEU A 560 2.80 24.69 17.63
CA LEU A 560 1.57 25.23 17.04
C LEU A 560 0.83 26.20 17.97
N SER A 561 1.01 26.11 19.29
CA SER A 561 0.51 27.15 20.23
C SER A 561 1.13 28.53 19.97
N LYS A 562 2.31 28.60 19.32
CA LYS A 562 3.06 29.83 19.01
C LYS A 562 2.93 30.28 17.55
N LEU A 563 2.38 29.44 16.68
CA LEU A 563 2.33 29.66 15.24
C LEU A 563 0.90 30.00 14.80
N ARG A 564 0.67 31.26 14.40
CA ARG A 564 -0.63 31.72 13.87
C ARG A 564 -0.42 32.34 12.50
N HIS A 565 -0.97 31.71 11.46
CA HIS A 565 -0.85 32.16 10.08
C HIS A 565 -2.07 31.75 9.27
N VAL A 566 -2.50 32.61 8.33
CA VAL A 566 -3.72 32.41 7.51
C VAL A 566 -3.69 31.15 6.63
N HIS A 567 -2.52 30.55 6.43
CA HIS A 567 -2.34 29.29 5.70
C HIS A 567 -1.86 28.13 6.61
N LEU A 568 -2.19 28.16 7.90
CA LEU A 568 -2.04 27.04 8.83
C LEU A 568 -3.38 26.86 9.59
N VAL A 569 -3.73 25.62 9.93
CA VAL A 569 -4.90 25.35 10.80
C VAL A 569 -4.50 25.67 12.24
N SER A 570 -5.34 26.41 12.97
CA SER A 570 -5.02 26.81 14.34
C SER A 570 -5.25 25.67 15.32
N LEU A 571 -4.30 25.47 16.25
CA LEU A 571 -4.52 24.67 17.45
C LEU A 571 -5.35 25.51 18.43
N ILE A 572 -6.53 25.02 18.80
CA ILE A 572 -7.44 25.64 19.78
C ILE A 572 -6.99 25.25 21.19
N GLY A 573 -6.65 23.98 21.40
CA GLY A 573 -6.32 23.44 22.70
C GLY A 573 -5.87 22.00 22.68
N TYR A 574 -5.62 21.46 23.87
CA TYR A 574 -5.18 20.09 24.09
C TYR A 574 -5.75 19.53 25.40
N CYS A 575 -5.72 18.21 25.54
CA CYS A 575 -6.03 17.47 26.75
C CYS A 575 -4.95 16.39 26.94
N ASP A 576 -4.36 16.32 28.12
CA ASP A 576 -3.36 15.34 28.59
C ASP A 576 -3.81 14.54 29.83
N ASP A 577 -5.10 14.66 30.20
CA ASP A 577 -5.74 13.96 31.31
C ASP A 577 -5.69 12.43 31.16
N ASN A 578 -5.44 11.70 32.26
CA ASN A 578 -5.54 10.23 32.34
C ASN A 578 -4.73 9.46 31.28
N SER A 579 -3.60 10.01 30.83
CA SER A 579 -2.77 9.47 29.74
C SER A 579 -3.41 9.48 28.35
N GLU A 580 -4.51 10.22 28.16
CA GLU A 580 -5.06 10.53 26.84
C GLU A 580 -4.31 11.72 26.25
N MET A 581 -3.76 11.58 25.04
CA MET A 581 -3.10 12.69 24.33
C MET A 581 -4.00 13.17 23.20
N ILE A 582 -4.66 14.31 23.39
CA ILE A 582 -5.69 14.80 22.48
C ILE A 582 -5.41 16.25 22.08
N LEU A 583 -5.51 16.54 20.79
CA LEU A 583 -5.35 17.87 20.21
C LEU A 583 -6.65 18.34 19.57
N VAL A 584 -6.99 19.61 19.77
CA VAL A 584 -8.25 20.23 19.32
C VAL A 584 -7.93 21.34 18.33
N TYR A 585 -8.42 21.20 17.11
CA TYR A 585 -8.16 22.07 15.96
C TYR A 585 -9.46 22.71 15.43
N ASP A 586 -9.33 23.81 14.68
CA ASP A 586 -10.44 24.36 13.88
C ASP A 586 -10.98 23.29 12.90
N TYR A 587 -12.31 23.17 12.79
CA TYR A 587 -12.93 22.21 11.88
C TYR A 587 -13.00 22.73 10.43
N MET A 588 -12.33 22.03 9.52
CA MET A 588 -12.31 22.33 8.08
C MET A 588 -13.56 21.77 7.39
N SER A 589 -14.59 22.60 7.23
CA SER A 589 -15.92 22.20 6.75
C SER A 589 -15.98 21.68 5.31
N HIS A 590 -14.97 21.96 4.50
CA HIS A 590 -14.90 21.55 3.09
C HIS A 590 -14.08 20.28 2.83
N GLY A 591 -13.60 19.59 3.87
CA GLY A 591 -12.80 18.38 3.72
C GLY A 591 -11.37 18.67 3.26
N THR A 592 -10.67 17.64 2.77
CA THR A 592 -9.27 17.73 2.36
C THR A 592 -9.12 18.08 0.89
N LEU A 593 -7.99 18.67 0.49
CA LEU A 593 -7.68 18.90 -0.93
C LEU A 593 -7.73 17.59 -1.76
N ARG A 594 -7.39 16.44 -1.16
CA ARG A 594 -7.46 15.14 -1.81
C ARG A 594 -8.89 14.82 -2.26
N ASP A 595 -9.88 15.10 -1.44
CA ASP A 595 -11.30 14.84 -1.72
C ASP A 595 -11.80 15.63 -2.95
N HIS A 596 -11.27 16.85 -3.13
CA HIS A 596 -11.56 17.75 -4.25
C HIS A 596 -10.75 17.48 -5.52
N LEU A 597 -9.71 16.65 -5.44
CA LEU A 597 -8.85 16.28 -6.57
C LEU A 597 -9.09 14.84 -7.06
N TYR A 598 -9.48 13.93 -6.15
CA TYR A 598 -9.57 12.50 -6.43
C TYR A 598 -10.82 11.86 -5.79
N LYS A 599 -11.78 11.46 -6.64
CA LYS A 599 -12.87 10.50 -6.33
C LYS A 599 -13.75 10.84 -5.10
N THR A 600 -14.48 11.97 -5.12
CA THR A 600 -15.68 12.17 -4.27
C THR A 600 -16.81 12.86 -5.04
N ASP A 601 -18.01 12.92 -4.46
CA ASP A 601 -19.18 13.65 -5.02
C ASP A 601 -19.04 15.19 -4.95
N ASN A 602 -17.91 15.71 -4.45
CA ASN A 602 -17.66 17.14 -4.36
C ASN A 602 -17.35 17.76 -5.74
N ALA A 603 -17.85 18.98 -5.97
CA ALA A 603 -17.62 19.70 -7.22
C ALA A 603 -16.11 19.96 -7.47
N PRO A 604 -15.54 19.55 -8.62
CA PRO A 604 -14.11 19.70 -8.88
C PRO A 604 -13.64 21.16 -8.82
N LEU A 605 -12.54 21.41 -8.11
CA LEU A 605 -12.03 22.77 -7.94
C LEU A 605 -11.54 23.38 -9.27
N PRO A 606 -11.94 24.62 -9.62
CA PRO A 606 -11.44 25.32 -10.80
C PRO A 606 -9.93 25.52 -10.77
N TRP A 607 -9.28 25.56 -11.94
CA TRP A 607 -7.81 25.63 -12.04
C TRP A 607 -7.20 26.85 -11.31
N LYS A 608 -7.82 28.03 -11.43
CA LYS A 608 -7.44 29.24 -10.67
C LYS A 608 -7.43 28.99 -9.16
N LYS A 609 -8.44 28.29 -8.66
CA LYS A 609 -8.58 27.96 -7.24
C LYS A 609 -7.52 26.94 -6.77
N ARG A 610 -7.19 25.94 -7.60
CA ARG A 610 -6.05 25.04 -7.34
C ARG A 610 -4.71 25.80 -7.27
N LEU A 611 -4.50 26.77 -8.16
CA LEU A 611 -3.28 27.60 -8.12
C LEU A 611 -3.21 28.48 -6.86
N GLU A 612 -4.34 29.05 -6.42
CA GLU A 612 -4.44 29.77 -5.15
C GLU A 612 -4.08 28.88 -3.94
N ILE A 613 -4.45 27.59 -3.96
CA ILE A 613 -4.05 26.59 -2.94
C ILE A 613 -2.54 26.37 -2.94
N CYS A 614 -1.93 26.12 -4.10
CA CYS A 614 -0.48 25.91 -4.20
C CYS A 614 0.31 27.14 -3.70
N ILE A 615 -0.19 28.34 -3.97
CA ILE A 615 0.39 29.59 -3.45
C ILE A 615 0.20 29.70 -1.93
N GLY A 616 -0.98 29.34 -1.41
CA GLY A 616 -1.26 29.28 0.03
C GLY A 616 -0.33 28.30 0.75
N ALA A 617 -0.14 27.11 0.19
CA ALA A 617 0.77 26.07 0.67
C ALA A 617 2.22 26.59 0.78
N ALA A 618 2.73 27.17 -0.31
CA ALA A 618 4.08 27.73 -0.35
C ALA A 618 4.28 28.84 0.69
N LYS A 619 3.26 29.70 0.90
CA LYS A 619 3.28 30.74 1.95
C LYS A 619 3.24 30.17 3.36
N GLY A 620 2.41 29.15 3.61
CA GLY A 620 2.34 28.45 4.90
C GLY A 620 3.68 27.80 5.25
N LEU A 621 4.26 27.04 4.31
CA LEU A 621 5.56 26.41 4.47
C LEU A 621 6.70 27.44 4.64
N HIS A 622 6.66 28.54 3.88
CA HIS A 622 7.63 29.63 4.04
C HIS A 622 7.52 30.29 5.43
N TYR A 623 6.31 30.50 5.95
CA TYR A 623 6.11 31.02 7.30
C TYR A 623 6.68 30.07 8.37
N LEU A 624 6.43 28.76 8.25
CA LEU A 624 7.06 27.76 9.13
C LEU A 624 8.59 27.85 9.08
N HIS A 625 9.17 27.82 7.87
CA HIS A 625 10.63 27.81 7.68
C HIS A 625 11.32 29.15 8.07
N THR A 626 10.60 30.27 8.08
CA THR A 626 11.20 31.60 8.41
C THR A 626 10.89 32.07 9.83
N GLY A 627 9.75 31.69 10.41
CA GLY A 627 9.41 31.97 11.81
C GLY A 627 10.28 31.20 12.80
N ILE A 628 10.77 30.01 12.42
CA ILE A 628 11.58 29.13 13.27
C ILE A 628 13.08 29.39 13.03
N ARG A 629 13.58 30.57 13.47
CA ARG A 629 15.04 30.87 13.49
C ARG A 629 15.74 30.55 14.82
N SER A 630 15.03 29.91 15.74
CA SER A 630 15.51 29.52 17.07
C SER A 630 14.83 28.21 17.52
N LEU A 631 15.15 27.11 16.83
CA LEU A 631 15.14 25.70 17.31
C LEU A 631 15.40 24.79 16.10
N ASN A 632 16.51 24.05 16.11
CA ASN A 632 16.86 23.12 15.03
C ASN A 632 16.01 21.84 15.13
N SER A 633 14.97 21.70 14.31
CA SER A 633 14.38 20.41 13.91
C SER A 633 13.56 20.59 12.64
N ILE A 634 13.74 19.69 11.68
CA ILE A 634 13.03 19.69 10.39
C ILE A 634 11.60 19.20 10.62
N LEU A 635 10.62 19.92 10.08
CA LEU A 635 9.19 19.57 10.19
C LEU A 635 8.56 19.64 8.80
N LEU A 636 8.18 18.47 8.29
CA LEU A 636 7.56 18.32 6.99
C LEU A 636 6.45 17.28 7.13
N PHE A 637 5.21 17.72 7.42
CA PHE A 637 3.98 17.11 6.90
C PHE A 637 2.75 18.01 7.16
N THR A 638 1.90 18.11 6.13
CA THR A 638 0.48 18.51 6.15
C THR A 638 0.01 19.65 7.07
N LEU A 639 0.16 20.91 6.63
CA LEU A 639 -0.86 21.94 6.86
C LEU A 639 -0.96 22.87 5.64
N VAL A 640 -1.98 22.65 4.82
CA VAL A 640 -2.47 23.61 3.80
C VAL A 640 -3.99 23.66 3.92
N PRO A 641 -4.56 24.70 4.54
CA PRO A 641 -6.01 24.83 4.69
C PRO A 641 -6.68 25.23 3.37
N TYR A 642 -7.98 24.93 3.27
CA TYR A 642 -8.87 25.42 2.24
C TYR A 642 -10.19 25.89 2.83
#